data_AF-A0A2D0N9X2-F1
#
_entry.id   AF-A0A2D0N9X2-F1
#
_cell.length_a   1.000
_cell.length_b   1.000
_cell.length_c   1.000
_cell.angle_alpha   90.00
_cell.angle_beta   90.00
_cell.angle_gamma   90.00
#
_symmetry.space_group_name_H-M   'P 1'
#
loop_
_entity.id
_entity.type
_entity.pdbx_description
1 polymer ?
#
loop_
_entity_poly.entity_id
_entity_poly.type
_entity_poly.pdbx_seq_one_letter_code
_entity_poly.pdbx_strand_id
1 'polypeptide(L)'
;MKYQHLIYLVTLFQSLALFSVQAQTLLDDAIFIGKFIDGDGFLNGDPDTLKEYAPRLAKYISSKDQDTINRAQLHDALKENPFLESILFDRTLALASSPNANIFQVEKSNPRVPFGTGIPITTIADGLAKFLVTSVQAELNIAFFRHFRKALDNQPILGQLFPTTTEELMLIGENIYRYQSFLENLRSKFFYDLERLDSNLSTVLSNHQIFKEQKVNAIIADLLFVSGEIRQGKSPRDLIKYLATDANLLDPGISEFTNLRASFKTLHIFSEAFADTSSKNGFWKDPQTIREVLFTPANTMTLRIFHGLIYQKFIQDNIIIKNKELVSLTRYYQPAEVKKIENIVRNITAEAQAASTAIRTIKKKNPDSLSFQDYYSFLNPCLNLLETGNDIFIELGIKPDDKITGFQKFTQGLRHLNEMILNVSTNQYNAAVADASRFLGLLELKNKKVAIKALQYGSFMASIVEAESSDQIAQIIDAVTLPPGSSAIKKYSSWNMAVNAYVGFAYGWEELQMLNSDQSDNRIFGLSAPIGLTLSKGLGKGGSLSLFGTAIDIGALTAFRFSDNQTKDLPELELVNILAPGGYIIYGFPADLPLSLGFGVQDGPYLRKISGTGTESWRGKRWGFFLAVDIPMFNIFSGTRKYK
;
A
#
# COMPACT_ATOMS: atom_id res chain seq x y z
N MET A 1 14.90 -10.99 77.42
CA MET A 1 13.95 -10.36 76.46
C MET A 1 14.52 -10.14 75.05
N LYS A 2 15.72 -9.58 74.82
CA LYS A 2 16.12 -9.17 73.44
C LYS A 2 16.28 -10.29 72.38
N TYR A 3 16.54 -11.55 72.75
CA TYR A 3 16.75 -12.63 71.76
C TYR A 3 15.47 -13.27 71.18
N GLN A 4 14.39 -13.41 71.97
CA GLN A 4 13.18 -14.09 71.49
C GLN A 4 12.46 -13.30 70.38
N HIS A 5 12.43 -11.98 70.47
CA HIS A 5 11.85 -11.14 69.41
C HIS A 5 12.63 -11.19 68.10
N LEU A 6 13.95 -11.43 68.14
CA LEU A 6 14.76 -11.57 66.93
C LEU A 6 14.46 -12.89 66.21
N ILE A 7 14.28 -13.98 66.95
CA ILE A 7 13.87 -15.28 66.37
C ILE A 7 12.48 -15.16 65.73
N TYR A 8 11.51 -14.52 66.40
CA TYR A 8 10.19 -14.26 65.82
C TYR A 8 10.24 -13.37 64.57
N LEU A 9 11.11 -12.35 64.53
CA LEU A 9 11.29 -11.53 63.32
C LEU A 9 11.90 -12.32 62.16
N VAL A 10 12.86 -13.21 62.43
CA VAL A 10 13.50 -14.04 61.41
C VAL A 10 12.54 -15.12 60.89
N THR A 11 11.75 -15.77 61.75
CA THR A 11 10.73 -16.74 61.28
C THR A 11 9.58 -16.05 60.55
N LEU A 12 9.17 -14.84 60.97
CA LEU A 12 8.19 -14.05 60.23
C LEU A 12 8.72 -13.67 58.84
N PHE A 13 9.98 -13.22 58.73
CA PHE A 13 10.61 -12.94 57.44
C PHE A 13 10.79 -14.19 56.57
N GLN A 14 11.12 -15.36 57.14
CA GLN A 14 11.21 -16.61 56.40
C GLN A 14 9.84 -17.12 55.93
N SER A 15 8.77 -16.91 56.71
CA SER A 15 7.40 -17.22 56.26
C SER A 15 6.89 -16.28 55.17
N LEU A 16 7.24 -14.98 55.24
CA LEU A 16 6.94 -14.00 54.20
C LEU A 16 7.79 -14.21 52.92
N ALA A 17 9.00 -14.75 53.05
CA ALA A 17 9.90 -15.01 51.91
C ALA A 17 9.53 -16.23 51.06
N LEU A 18 8.61 -17.10 51.53
CA LEU A 18 8.15 -18.28 50.79
C LEU A 18 6.91 -18.04 49.92
N PHE A 19 6.25 -16.88 50.05
CA PHE A 19 5.24 -16.43 49.09
C PHE A 19 5.79 -15.32 48.20
N SER A 20 6.73 -15.69 47.33
CA SER A 20 6.88 -15.00 46.06
C SER A 20 5.57 -15.16 45.28
N VAL A 21 4.72 -14.14 45.29
CA VAL A 21 3.47 -14.13 44.51
C VAL A 21 3.84 -13.99 43.03
N GLN A 22 4.17 -15.12 42.39
CA GLN A 22 4.19 -15.21 40.93
C GLN A 22 2.79 -14.81 40.45
N ALA A 23 2.72 -13.85 39.53
CA ALA A 23 1.45 -13.49 38.94
C ALA A 23 0.83 -14.73 38.28
N GLN A 24 -0.44 -15.00 38.59
CA GLN A 24 -1.02 -16.34 38.46
C GLN A 24 -1.94 -16.39 37.24
N THR A 25 -1.55 -17.11 36.18
CA THR A 25 -2.31 -17.10 34.93
C THR A 25 -3.49 -18.08 34.94
N LEU A 26 -4.39 -17.94 33.98
CA LEU A 26 -5.50 -18.87 33.76
C LEU A 26 -5.02 -20.31 33.52
N LEU A 27 -3.87 -20.49 32.85
CA LEU A 27 -3.22 -21.80 32.73
C LEU A 27 -2.75 -22.33 34.11
N ASP A 28 -2.18 -21.48 34.96
CA ASP A 28 -1.73 -21.89 36.31
C ASP A 28 -2.90 -22.24 37.24
N ASP A 29 -4.05 -21.60 37.04
CA ASP A 29 -5.30 -21.98 37.70
C ASP A 29 -5.83 -23.32 37.18
N ALA A 30 -5.87 -23.55 35.86
CA ALA A 30 -6.28 -24.82 35.29
C ALA A 30 -5.40 -26.01 35.74
N ILE A 31 -4.07 -25.83 35.74
CA ILE A 31 -3.10 -26.82 36.25
C ILE A 31 -3.37 -27.14 37.72
N PHE A 32 -3.63 -26.13 38.55
CA PHE A 32 -3.86 -26.32 39.97
C PHE A 32 -5.20 -27.03 40.23
N ILE A 33 -6.28 -26.57 39.60
CA ILE A 33 -7.62 -27.15 39.75
C ILE A 33 -7.63 -28.61 39.26
N GLY A 34 -6.88 -28.93 38.20
CA GLY A 34 -6.73 -30.30 37.68
C GLY A 34 -6.15 -31.32 38.66
N LYS A 35 -5.46 -30.89 39.72
CA LYS A 35 -4.94 -31.78 40.79
C LYS A 35 -6.02 -32.34 41.71
N PHE A 36 -7.22 -31.74 41.68
CA PHE A 36 -8.36 -32.12 42.52
C PHE A 36 -9.43 -32.90 41.75
N ILE A 37 -9.09 -33.38 40.55
CA ILE A 37 -9.90 -34.34 39.80
C ILE A 37 -9.72 -35.73 40.40
N ASP A 38 -10.84 -36.40 40.70
CA ASP A 38 -10.88 -37.77 41.19
C ASP A 38 -10.74 -38.82 40.08
N GLY A 39 -10.69 -40.10 40.47
CA GLY A 39 -10.52 -41.22 39.53
C GLY A 39 -11.68 -41.43 38.54
N ASP A 40 -12.85 -40.88 38.84
CA ASP A 40 -14.05 -40.94 37.99
C ASP A 40 -14.17 -39.73 37.05
N GLY A 41 -13.28 -38.73 37.22
CA GLY A 41 -13.14 -37.57 36.34
C GLY A 41 -13.85 -36.30 36.84
N PHE A 42 -14.31 -36.29 38.08
CA PHE A 42 -15.04 -35.18 38.69
C PHE A 42 -14.15 -34.34 39.63
N LEU A 43 -14.53 -33.09 39.90
CA LEU A 43 -13.86 -32.29 40.94
C LEU A 43 -14.30 -32.76 42.33
N ASN A 44 -13.32 -33.24 43.10
CA ASN A 44 -13.50 -33.73 44.47
C ASN A 44 -14.31 -32.72 45.30
N GLY A 45 -15.43 -33.20 45.84
CA GLY A 45 -16.42 -32.40 46.55
C GLY A 45 -16.22 -32.29 48.06
N ASP A 46 -15.15 -32.88 48.60
CA ASP A 46 -14.80 -32.78 50.01
C ASP A 46 -14.68 -31.31 50.50
N PRO A 47 -15.22 -30.94 51.68
CA PRO A 47 -15.24 -29.55 52.14
C PRO A 47 -13.88 -28.90 52.42
N ASP A 48 -12.84 -29.67 52.74
CA ASP A 48 -11.49 -29.11 52.92
C ASP A 48 -10.78 -28.95 51.57
N THR A 49 -10.91 -29.95 50.71
CA THR A 49 -10.42 -29.91 49.32
C THR A 49 -11.03 -28.74 48.52
N LEU A 50 -12.33 -28.49 48.71
CA LEU A 50 -13.04 -27.37 48.07
C LEU A 50 -12.44 -26.00 48.44
N LYS A 51 -11.92 -25.82 49.66
CA LYS A 51 -11.31 -24.55 50.11
C LYS A 51 -10.01 -24.23 49.36
N GLU A 52 -9.30 -25.24 48.86
CA GLU A 52 -8.06 -25.03 48.10
C GLU A 52 -8.31 -24.49 46.69
N TYR A 53 -9.31 -25.02 45.98
CA TYR A 53 -9.54 -24.69 44.56
C TYR A 53 -10.68 -23.68 44.31
N ALA A 54 -11.68 -23.56 45.21
CA ALA A 54 -12.78 -22.60 45.04
C ALA A 54 -12.32 -21.13 44.93
N PRO A 55 -11.33 -20.63 45.69
CA PRO A 55 -10.83 -19.25 45.55
C PRO A 55 -10.18 -18.97 44.18
N ARG A 56 -9.74 -20.01 43.44
CA ARG A 56 -9.26 -19.85 42.06
C ARG A 56 -10.43 -19.76 41.08
N LEU A 57 -11.45 -20.61 41.23
CA LEU A 57 -12.69 -20.52 40.44
C LEU A 57 -13.43 -19.19 40.69
N ALA A 58 -13.41 -18.68 41.93
CA ALA A 58 -14.03 -17.41 42.34
C ALA A 58 -13.64 -16.21 41.47
N LYS A 59 -12.39 -16.16 40.99
CA LYS A 59 -11.89 -15.09 40.09
C LYS A 59 -12.68 -14.98 38.78
N TYR A 60 -13.27 -16.09 38.34
CA TYR A 60 -13.94 -16.21 37.04
C TYR A 60 -15.46 -16.04 37.14
N ILE A 61 -16.03 -15.97 38.35
CA ILE A 61 -17.48 -15.76 38.55
C ILE A 61 -17.77 -14.36 39.10
N SER A 62 -18.87 -13.76 38.63
CA SER A 62 -19.19 -12.35 38.89
C SER A 62 -20.04 -12.19 40.17
N SER A 63 -19.46 -12.57 41.32
CA SER A 63 -20.05 -12.40 42.66
C SER A 63 -19.21 -11.45 43.51
N LYS A 64 -19.87 -10.63 44.35
CA LYS A 64 -19.21 -9.61 45.17
C LYS A 64 -18.37 -10.20 46.33
N ASP A 65 -18.66 -11.43 46.73
CA ASP A 65 -18.00 -12.11 47.84
C ASP A 65 -17.05 -13.18 47.30
N GLN A 66 -15.80 -12.81 47.02
CA GLN A 66 -14.80 -13.75 46.47
C GLN A 66 -14.24 -14.72 47.53
N ASP A 67 -14.41 -14.43 48.83
CA ASP A 67 -13.76 -15.15 49.92
C ASP A 67 -14.57 -16.33 50.51
N THR A 68 -15.87 -16.47 50.17
CA THR A 68 -16.78 -17.41 50.86
C THR A 68 -17.80 -18.14 49.95
N ILE A 69 -17.43 -18.41 48.70
CA ILE A 69 -18.26 -19.17 47.75
C ILE A 69 -18.40 -20.65 48.15
N ASN A 70 -19.63 -21.13 48.31
CA ASN A 70 -19.96 -22.54 48.56
C ASN A 70 -20.31 -23.32 47.27
N ARG A 71 -20.40 -24.66 47.36
CA ARG A 71 -20.64 -25.55 46.20
C ARG A 71 -21.95 -25.26 45.44
N ALA A 72 -22.99 -24.76 46.11
CA ALA A 72 -24.25 -24.39 45.45
C ALA A 72 -24.11 -23.06 44.68
N GLN A 73 -23.50 -22.04 45.28
CA GLN A 73 -23.20 -20.77 44.60
C GLN A 73 -22.27 -20.98 43.40
N LEU A 74 -21.28 -21.87 43.54
CA LEU A 74 -20.36 -22.26 42.47
C LEU A 74 -21.10 -22.98 41.33
N HIS A 75 -22.06 -23.86 41.65
CA HIS A 75 -22.91 -24.48 40.64
C HIS A 75 -23.82 -23.45 39.95
N ASP A 76 -24.51 -22.59 40.69
CA ASP A 76 -25.38 -21.55 40.11
C ASP A 76 -24.63 -20.58 39.18
N ALA A 77 -23.35 -20.30 39.47
CA ALA A 77 -22.50 -19.43 38.65
C ALA A 77 -21.79 -20.14 37.47
N LEU A 78 -21.79 -21.48 37.42
CA LEU A 78 -21.11 -22.30 36.40
C LEU A 78 -22.02 -23.29 35.66
N LYS A 79 -23.31 -23.39 35.99
CA LYS A 79 -24.28 -24.28 35.31
C LYS A 79 -24.52 -23.95 33.83
N GLU A 80 -24.12 -22.77 33.37
CA GLU A 80 -24.15 -22.40 31.94
C GLU A 80 -22.78 -22.61 31.26
N ASN A 81 -21.78 -23.12 31.97
CA ASN A 81 -20.44 -23.41 31.46
C ASN A 81 -20.30 -24.90 31.14
N PRO A 82 -20.53 -25.34 29.88
CA PRO A 82 -20.69 -26.76 29.54
C PRO A 82 -19.41 -27.58 29.70
N PHE A 83 -18.26 -26.93 29.93
CA PHE A 83 -17.00 -27.59 30.26
C PHE A 83 -16.91 -27.88 31.75
N LEU A 84 -17.15 -26.88 32.60
CA LEU A 84 -17.08 -27.05 34.05
C LEU A 84 -18.33 -27.76 34.58
N GLU A 85 -19.53 -27.44 34.10
CA GLU A 85 -20.77 -28.17 34.34
C GLU A 85 -20.60 -29.67 34.06
N SER A 86 -19.88 -30.04 32.98
CA SER A 86 -19.70 -31.46 32.64
C SER A 86 -18.46 -32.14 33.25
N ILE A 87 -17.48 -31.38 33.75
CA ILE A 87 -16.52 -31.87 34.76
C ILE A 87 -17.22 -32.07 36.11
N LEU A 88 -18.36 -31.43 36.33
CA LEU A 88 -19.24 -31.74 37.45
C LEU A 88 -20.19 -32.92 37.10
N PHE A 89 -20.63 -33.10 35.83
CA PHE A 89 -21.47 -34.22 35.35
C PHE A 89 -21.27 -34.62 33.84
N ASP A 90 -20.70 -35.82 33.56
CA ASP A 90 -20.14 -36.25 32.25
C ASP A 90 -21.12 -36.79 31.18
N ARG A 91 -20.82 -36.61 29.86
CA ARG A 91 -21.11 -37.56 28.75
C ARG A 91 -20.37 -37.29 27.40
N THR A 92 -20.67 -38.08 26.36
CA THR A 92 -19.84 -38.46 25.19
C THR A 92 -20.42 -38.06 23.80
N LEU A 93 -20.27 -38.80 22.68
CA LEU A 93 -19.23 -38.77 21.59
C LEU A 93 -19.92 -39.04 20.20
N ALA A 94 -19.30 -39.17 19.01
CA ALA A 94 -18.39 -38.31 18.21
C ALA A 94 -18.16 -38.91 16.78
N LEU A 95 -17.50 -38.18 15.83
CA LEU A 95 -16.96 -38.62 14.50
C LEU A 95 -17.99 -39.00 13.38
N ALA A 96 -17.74 -39.01 12.05
CA ALA A 96 -16.73 -38.43 11.13
C ALA A 96 -17.30 -38.44 9.66
N SER A 97 -16.74 -37.75 8.64
CA SER A 97 -15.77 -38.29 7.64
C SER A 97 -15.60 -37.36 6.40
N SER A 98 -14.77 -37.73 5.41
CA SER A 98 -14.30 -36.97 4.21
C SER A 98 -14.41 -37.87 2.94
N PRO A 99 -13.73 -37.75 1.75
CA PRO A 99 -12.91 -36.68 1.11
C PRO A 99 -13.07 -36.51 -0.45
N ASN A 100 -12.27 -35.60 -1.07
CA ASN A 100 -11.80 -35.57 -2.50
C ASN A 100 -12.85 -35.31 -3.62
N ALA A 101 -12.56 -34.95 -4.90
CA ALA A 101 -11.35 -34.78 -5.77
C ALA A 101 -11.75 -33.92 -7.04
N ASN A 102 -10.95 -33.56 -8.09
CA ASN A 102 -9.52 -33.27 -8.38
C ASN A 102 -9.38 -32.88 -9.90
N ILE A 103 -8.17 -32.50 -10.41
CA ILE A 103 -7.70 -32.47 -11.84
C ILE A 103 -8.17 -31.32 -12.80
N PHE A 104 -7.42 -30.81 -13.81
CA PHE A 104 -5.99 -30.39 -13.99
C PHE A 104 -5.74 -29.81 -15.45
N GLN A 105 -4.56 -29.20 -15.72
CA GLN A 105 -3.88 -28.88 -17.03
C GLN A 105 -4.25 -27.58 -17.85
N VAL A 106 -3.42 -27.06 -18.81
CA VAL A 106 -2.03 -26.47 -18.77
C VAL A 106 -1.54 -25.90 -20.15
N GLU A 107 -1.04 -24.63 -20.20
CA GLU A 107 -0.08 -23.94 -21.14
C GLU A 107 -0.25 -24.01 -22.71
N LYS A 108 0.54 -23.45 -23.68
CA LYS A 108 1.72 -22.51 -23.92
C LYS A 108 1.65 -21.99 -25.42
N SER A 109 2.52 -21.23 -26.15
CA SER A 109 3.83 -20.48 -26.03
C SER A 109 4.08 -19.51 -27.25
N ASN A 110 5.11 -18.63 -27.20
CA ASN A 110 5.68 -17.73 -28.28
C ASN A 110 6.88 -18.39 -29.04
N PRO A 111 7.82 -17.76 -29.84
CA PRO A 111 8.13 -16.36 -30.34
C PRO A 111 8.37 -16.27 -31.91
N ARG A 112 9.17 -15.43 -32.66
CA ARG A 112 10.24 -14.34 -32.58
C ARG A 112 10.08 -13.39 -33.86
N VAL A 113 10.72 -12.25 -34.21
CA VAL A 113 12.08 -11.56 -34.20
C VAL A 113 13.07 -12.05 -35.31
N PRO A 114 13.96 -11.26 -36.04
CA PRO A 114 14.43 -9.82 -36.02
C PRO A 114 14.03 -8.96 -37.28
N PHE A 115 14.69 -7.94 -37.92
CA PHE A 115 15.98 -7.12 -37.95
C PHE A 115 15.73 -5.76 -38.72
N GLY A 116 16.63 -4.78 -39.09
CA GLY A 116 18.07 -4.45 -38.91
C GLY A 116 18.67 -3.36 -39.89
N THR A 117 19.61 -2.50 -39.44
CA THR A 117 20.62 -1.57 -40.12
C THR A 117 20.22 -0.49 -41.22
N GLY A 118 21.12 0.46 -41.67
CA GLY A 118 20.89 1.82 -42.38
C GLY A 118 21.43 3.33 -42.05
N ILE A 119 22.53 3.76 -41.31
CA ILE A 119 23.21 5.13 -41.11
C ILE A 119 24.64 5.15 -41.74
N PRO A 120 25.57 6.14 -41.64
CA PRO A 120 25.53 7.66 -41.51
C PRO A 120 24.70 8.54 -42.66
N ILE A 121 23.60 10.55 -42.79
CA ILE A 121 23.18 11.94 -42.26
C ILE A 121 23.46 12.55 -40.82
N THR A 122 24.40 13.51 -40.58
CA THR A 122 24.56 14.26 -39.28
C THR A 122 23.96 15.69 -39.20
N THR A 123 24.80 16.73 -39.25
CA THR A 123 24.97 17.62 -38.07
C THR A 123 23.97 18.76 -37.95
N ILE A 124 23.53 19.31 -39.08
CA ILE A 124 22.59 20.45 -39.09
C ILE A 124 21.18 19.98 -38.69
N ALA A 125 20.78 18.83 -39.25
CA ALA A 125 19.48 18.26 -38.98
C ALA A 125 19.43 17.62 -37.59
N ASP A 126 20.53 17.02 -37.12
CA ASP A 126 20.70 16.59 -35.72
C ASP A 126 20.36 17.71 -34.72
N GLY A 127 20.86 18.93 -34.95
CA GLY A 127 20.54 20.10 -34.12
C GLY A 127 19.05 20.44 -34.09
N LEU A 128 18.35 20.35 -35.22
CA LEU A 128 16.90 20.57 -35.30
C LEU A 128 16.09 19.43 -34.68
N ALA A 129 16.49 18.17 -34.87
CA ALA A 129 15.84 17.02 -34.23
C ALA A 129 16.00 17.07 -32.71
N LYS A 130 17.22 17.33 -32.20
CA LYS A 130 17.48 17.53 -30.77
C LYS A 130 16.67 18.70 -30.21
N PHE A 131 16.63 19.84 -30.92
CA PHE A 131 15.79 20.97 -30.52
C PHE A 131 14.31 20.59 -30.44
N LEU A 132 13.75 19.84 -31.40
CA LEU A 132 12.36 19.40 -31.34
C LEU A 132 12.12 18.40 -30.21
N VAL A 133 13.01 17.43 -29.97
CA VAL A 133 12.90 16.47 -28.85
C VAL A 133 12.95 17.21 -27.50
N THR A 134 13.93 18.09 -27.29
CA THR A 134 14.04 18.88 -26.05
C THR A 134 12.88 19.88 -25.89
N SER A 135 12.34 20.45 -26.97
CA SER A 135 11.17 21.34 -26.91
C SER A 135 9.88 20.58 -26.62
N VAL A 136 9.74 19.37 -27.18
CA VAL A 136 8.68 18.43 -26.83
C VAL A 136 8.80 18.10 -25.33
N GLN A 137 9.97 17.71 -24.83
CA GLN A 137 10.22 17.46 -23.40
C GLN A 137 9.95 18.68 -22.49
N ALA A 138 10.29 19.89 -22.93
CA ALA A 138 10.00 21.12 -22.18
C ALA A 138 8.49 21.38 -22.07
N GLU A 139 7.75 21.32 -23.17
CA GLU A 139 6.28 21.44 -23.17
C GLU A 139 5.63 20.31 -22.38
N LEU A 140 6.07 19.05 -22.61
CA LEU A 140 5.62 17.80 -21.96
C LEU A 140 5.45 17.98 -20.44
N ASN A 141 6.40 18.66 -19.81
CA ASN A 141 6.39 18.95 -18.38
C ASN A 141 5.50 20.13 -17.95
N ILE A 142 5.37 21.18 -18.75
CA ILE A 142 4.81 22.46 -18.28
C ILE A 142 3.35 22.32 -17.83
N ALA A 143 2.51 21.52 -18.52
CA ALA A 143 1.21 21.17 -17.96
C ALA A 143 1.15 19.86 -17.16
N PHE A 144 2.22 19.07 -17.05
CA PHE A 144 2.31 18.13 -15.92
C PHE A 144 2.27 18.94 -14.62
N PHE A 145 3.15 19.93 -14.46
CA PHE A 145 3.19 20.78 -13.26
C PHE A 145 1.93 21.62 -13.08
N ARG A 146 1.33 22.15 -14.18
CA ARG A 146 0.01 22.82 -14.12
C ARG A 146 -1.10 21.90 -13.61
N HIS A 147 -1.11 20.63 -14.02
CA HIS A 147 -2.08 19.64 -13.52
C HIS A 147 -1.76 19.17 -12.10
N PHE A 148 -0.48 19.07 -11.70
CA PHE A 148 -0.07 18.73 -10.34
C PHE A 148 -0.45 19.84 -9.36
N ARG A 149 -0.09 21.09 -9.63
CA ARG A 149 -0.55 22.28 -8.88
C ARG A 149 -2.08 22.27 -8.72
N LYS A 150 -2.81 22.11 -9.83
CA LYS A 150 -4.28 22.03 -9.81
C LYS A 150 -4.81 20.85 -8.99
N ALA A 151 -4.07 19.75 -8.88
CA ALA A 151 -4.44 18.63 -8.00
C ALA A 151 -4.21 18.96 -6.52
N LEU A 152 -3.13 19.67 -6.18
CA LEU A 152 -2.85 20.18 -4.84
C LEU A 152 -3.90 21.20 -4.40
N ASP A 153 -4.19 22.21 -5.24
CA ASP A 153 -5.26 23.21 -5.05
C ASP A 153 -6.61 22.56 -4.71
N ASN A 154 -6.94 21.45 -5.40
CA ASN A 154 -8.23 20.78 -5.27
C ASN A 154 -8.25 19.67 -4.22
N GLN A 155 -7.12 19.31 -3.58
CA GLN A 155 -7.03 18.19 -2.62
C GLN A 155 -6.13 18.57 -1.42
N PRO A 156 -6.69 19.14 -0.33
CA PRO A 156 -5.92 19.57 0.84
C PRO A 156 -5.03 18.48 1.49
N ILE A 157 -5.44 17.21 1.41
CA ILE A 157 -4.63 16.06 1.84
C ILE A 157 -3.30 16.00 1.07
N LEU A 158 -3.35 16.19 -0.26
CA LEU A 158 -2.18 16.11 -1.12
C LEU A 158 -1.21 17.28 -0.84
N GLY A 159 -1.76 18.46 -0.55
CA GLY A 159 -0.98 19.64 -0.13
C GLY A 159 -0.30 19.48 1.23
N GLN A 160 -0.96 18.83 2.20
CA GLN A 160 -0.37 18.53 3.51
C GLN A 160 0.60 17.33 3.48
N LEU A 161 0.50 16.45 2.48
CA LEU A 161 1.44 15.34 2.27
C LEU A 161 2.76 15.80 1.63
N PHE A 162 2.70 16.82 0.76
CA PHE A 162 3.85 17.41 0.06
C PHE A 162 3.90 18.95 0.28
N PRO A 163 4.13 19.42 1.52
CA PRO A 163 3.95 20.82 1.90
C PRO A 163 4.94 21.77 1.22
N THR A 164 6.24 21.46 1.19
CA THR A 164 7.25 22.38 0.63
C THR A 164 7.24 22.37 -0.90
N THR A 165 6.86 21.25 -1.52
CA THR A 165 6.54 21.14 -2.95
C THR A 165 5.32 21.98 -3.31
N THR A 166 4.30 21.99 -2.44
CA THR A 166 3.09 22.79 -2.66
C THR A 166 3.41 24.27 -2.64
N GLU A 167 4.20 24.74 -1.67
CA GLU A 167 4.69 26.13 -1.62
C GLU A 167 5.42 26.51 -2.92
N GLU A 168 6.41 25.73 -3.34
CA GLU A 168 7.21 25.97 -4.55
C GLU A 168 6.34 25.99 -5.83
N LEU A 169 5.35 25.10 -5.96
CA LEU A 169 4.42 25.05 -7.10
C LEU A 169 3.43 26.24 -7.13
N MET A 170 3.13 26.87 -5.99
CA MET A 170 2.26 28.05 -5.94
C MET A 170 2.98 29.34 -6.32
N LEU A 171 4.30 29.42 -6.12
CA LEU A 171 5.13 30.56 -6.53
C LEU A 171 5.21 30.73 -8.07
N ILE A 172 4.89 29.70 -8.84
CA ILE A 172 4.87 29.76 -10.31
C ILE A 172 3.68 30.60 -10.78
N GLY A 173 3.94 31.80 -11.31
CA GLY A 173 2.96 32.57 -12.11
C GLY A 173 2.78 31.97 -13.51
N GLU A 174 2.05 32.64 -14.40
CA GLU A 174 1.85 32.13 -15.78
C GLU A 174 3.15 32.10 -16.63
N ASN A 175 4.22 32.78 -16.20
CA ASN A 175 5.47 32.94 -16.94
C ASN A 175 6.64 32.20 -16.28
N ILE A 176 7.04 31.06 -16.86
CA ILE A 176 8.13 30.20 -16.37
C ILE A 176 9.49 30.69 -16.91
N TYR A 177 9.97 31.83 -16.40
CA TYR A 177 11.34 32.27 -16.65
C TYR A 177 12.32 31.46 -15.78
N ARG A 178 13.28 30.76 -16.42
CA ARG A 178 14.28 29.86 -15.80
C ARG A 178 13.75 28.50 -15.33
N TYR A 179 13.04 27.79 -16.21
CA TYR A 179 12.51 26.43 -15.99
C TYR A 179 13.49 25.43 -15.37
N GLN A 180 14.77 25.41 -15.77
CA GLN A 180 15.72 24.41 -15.27
C GLN A 180 16.11 24.62 -13.79
N SER A 181 16.42 25.85 -13.37
CA SER A 181 16.64 26.16 -11.95
C SER A 181 15.39 25.97 -11.11
N PHE A 182 14.20 26.17 -11.71
CA PHE A 182 12.94 25.82 -11.07
C PHE A 182 12.79 24.29 -10.87
N LEU A 183 13.12 23.45 -11.86
CA LEU A 183 13.14 21.99 -11.69
C LEU A 183 14.09 21.54 -10.57
N GLU A 184 15.29 22.14 -10.51
CA GLU A 184 16.31 21.83 -9.50
C GLU A 184 15.79 22.15 -8.08
N ASN A 185 15.18 23.34 -7.90
CA ASN A 185 14.48 23.70 -6.67
C ASN A 185 13.33 22.73 -6.35
N LEU A 186 12.44 22.45 -7.30
CA LEU A 186 11.26 21.61 -7.09
C LEU A 186 11.65 20.16 -6.75
N ARG A 187 12.70 19.62 -7.38
CA ARG A 187 13.27 18.31 -7.02
C ARG A 187 13.78 18.31 -5.57
N SER A 188 14.48 19.36 -5.16
CA SER A 188 14.98 19.51 -3.79
C SER A 188 13.85 19.60 -2.75
N LYS A 189 12.78 20.36 -3.05
CA LYS A 189 11.58 20.46 -2.23
C LYS A 189 10.82 19.14 -2.14
N PHE A 190 10.66 18.42 -3.26
CA PHE A 190 10.00 17.11 -3.25
C PHE A 190 10.83 16.06 -2.50
N PHE A 191 12.16 16.07 -2.63
CA PHE A 191 13.04 15.25 -1.80
C PHE A 191 12.88 15.56 -0.31
N TYR A 192 12.82 16.84 0.07
CA TYR A 192 12.59 17.26 1.46
C TYR A 192 11.23 16.79 2.01
N ASP A 193 10.17 16.80 1.19
CA ASP A 193 8.87 16.26 1.58
C ASP A 193 8.87 14.72 1.66
N LEU A 194 9.64 14.04 0.80
CA LEU A 194 9.79 12.58 0.76
C LEU A 194 10.58 12.03 1.96
N GLU A 195 11.70 12.66 2.34
CA GLU A 195 12.44 12.37 3.59
C GLU A 195 11.53 12.42 4.83
N ARG A 196 10.43 13.19 4.75
CA ARG A 196 9.50 13.49 5.84
C ARG A 196 8.12 12.88 5.62
N LEU A 197 7.95 11.99 4.64
CA LEU A 197 6.65 11.46 4.23
C LEU A 197 5.87 10.80 5.38
N ASP A 198 6.57 10.19 6.34
CA ASP A 198 5.94 9.61 7.54
C ASP A 198 5.39 10.66 8.50
N SER A 199 6.15 11.74 8.75
CA SER A 199 5.74 12.87 9.58
C SER A 199 4.65 13.72 8.92
N ASN A 200 4.73 13.91 7.60
CA ASN A 200 3.71 14.58 6.80
C ASN A 200 2.41 13.76 6.79
N LEU A 201 2.48 12.45 6.56
CA LEU A 201 1.30 11.57 6.63
C LEU A 201 0.73 11.53 8.06
N SER A 202 1.55 11.42 9.10
CA SER A 202 1.09 11.49 10.50
C SER A 202 0.35 12.80 10.81
N THR A 203 0.83 13.92 10.27
CA THR A 203 0.20 15.25 10.39
C THR A 203 -1.15 15.31 9.65
N VAL A 204 -1.21 14.81 8.42
CA VAL A 204 -2.45 14.65 7.64
C VAL A 204 -3.48 13.84 8.42
N LEU A 205 -3.06 12.70 8.97
CA LEU A 205 -3.92 11.74 9.65
C LEU A 205 -4.44 12.27 10.99
N SER A 206 -3.63 13.04 11.71
CA SER A 206 -4.04 13.72 12.95
C SER A 206 -5.05 14.86 12.74
N ASN A 207 -5.35 15.23 11.49
CA ASN A 207 -6.22 16.34 11.17
C ASN A 207 -7.71 15.93 11.09
N HIS A 208 -8.41 15.98 12.22
CA HIS A 208 -9.84 15.64 12.33
C HIS A 208 -10.78 16.47 11.44
N GLN A 209 -10.34 17.62 10.89
CA GLN A 209 -11.14 18.37 9.90
C GLN A 209 -11.20 17.65 8.54
N ILE A 210 -10.19 16.84 8.22
CA ILE A 210 -10.12 16.00 7.03
C ILE A 210 -10.91 14.71 7.27
N PHE A 211 -10.56 13.98 8.32
CA PHE A 211 -11.17 12.70 8.66
C PHE A 211 -12.40 12.91 9.56
N LYS A 212 -13.52 13.32 8.97
CA LYS A 212 -14.74 13.67 9.72
C LYS A 212 -15.53 12.49 10.28
N GLU A 213 -15.16 11.25 9.96
CA GLU A 213 -15.86 10.05 10.46
C GLU A 213 -15.15 9.49 11.69
N GLN A 214 -15.88 9.41 12.81
CA GLN A 214 -15.42 8.89 14.11
C GLN A 214 -14.69 7.55 13.98
N LYS A 215 -15.23 6.62 13.19
CA LYS A 215 -14.61 5.32 12.91
C LYS A 215 -13.25 5.42 12.20
N VAL A 216 -13.08 6.38 11.29
CA VAL A 216 -11.81 6.57 10.58
C VAL A 216 -10.77 7.20 11.52
N ASN A 217 -11.17 8.18 12.34
CA ASN A 217 -10.28 8.73 13.38
C ASN A 217 -9.82 7.66 14.38
N ALA A 218 -10.72 6.80 14.87
CA ALA A 218 -10.38 5.75 15.83
C ALA A 218 -9.36 4.76 15.25
N ILE A 219 -9.59 4.24 14.04
CA ILE A 219 -8.62 3.40 13.33
C ILE A 219 -7.28 4.13 13.17
N ILE A 220 -7.29 5.40 12.71
CA ILE A 220 -6.07 6.19 12.51
C ILE A 220 -5.25 6.30 13.80
N ALA A 221 -5.88 6.65 14.92
CA ALA A 221 -5.21 6.83 16.20
C ALA A 221 -4.52 5.53 16.64
N ASP A 222 -5.22 4.40 16.56
CA ASP A 222 -4.70 3.09 16.98
C ASP A 222 -3.60 2.57 16.03
N LEU A 223 -3.71 2.84 14.72
CA LEU A 223 -2.67 2.51 13.74
C LEU A 223 -1.38 3.30 13.98
N LEU A 224 -1.48 4.61 14.22
CA LEU A 224 -0.34 5.48 14.54
C LEU A 224 0.30 5.09 15.87
N PHE A 225 -0.51 4.81 16.90
CA PHE A 225 -0.03 4.36 18.20
C PHE A 225 0.74 3.03 18.11
N VAL A 226 0.15 2.00 17.50
CA VAL A 226 0.78 0.67 17.41
C VAL A 226 2.04 0.71 16.52
N SER A 227 2.07 1.49 15.44
CA SER A 227 3.32 1.73 14.69
C SER A 227 4.39 2.47 15.53
N GLY A 228 3.97 3.44 16.36
CA GLY A 228 4.87 4.11 17.31
C GLY A 228 5.46 3.16 18.36
N GLU A 229 4.66 2.24 18.91
CA GLU A 229 5.10 1.27 19.91
C GLU A 229 5.98 0.15 19.31
N ILE A 230 5.69 -0.31 18.08
CA ILE A 230 6.55 -1.23 17.33
C ILE A 230 7.93 -0.60 17.07
N ARG A 231 7.98 0.68 16.68
CA ARG A 231 9.24 1.45 16.51
C ARG A 231 10.06 1.58 17.78
N GLN A 232 9.42 1.54 18.96
CA GLN A 232 10.09 1.55 20.26
C GLN A 232 10.48 0.14 20.76
N GLY A 233 10.20 -0.92 20.00
CA GLY A 233 10.46 -2.30 20.43
C GLY A 233 9.66 -2.72 21.66
N LYS A 234 8.43 -2.22 21.83
CA LYS A 234 7.52 -2.59 22.92
C LYS A 234 7.14 -4.08 22.84
N SER A 235 6.64 -4.66 23.94
CA SER A 235 6.29 -6.09 23.91
C SER A 235 5.10 -6.33 22.99
N PRO A 236 5.10 -7.38 22.15
CA PRO A 236 3.89 -7.74 21.39
C PRO A 236 2.71 -8.07 22.33
N ARG A 237 2.99 -8.49 23.58
CA ARG A 237 1.99 -8.65 24.64
C ARG A 237 1.37 -7.32 25.09
N ASP A 238 2.17 -6.24 25.16
CA ASP A 238 1.68 -4.90 25.50
C ASP A 238 0.79 -4.34 24.37
N LEU A 239 1.15 -4.61 23.10
CA LEU A 239 0.34 -4.24 21.93
C LEU A 239 -1.03 -4.94 21.94
N ILE A 240 -1.05 -6.25 22.20
CA ILE A 240 -2.29 -7.04 22.31
C ILE A 240 -3.16 -6.53 23.46
N LYS A 241 -2.55 -6.20 24.60
CA LYS A 241 -3.26 -5.61 25.74
C LYS A 241 -3.89 -4.28 25.36
N TYR A 242 -3.12 -3.32 24.84
CA TYR A 242 -3.62 -2.01 24.39
C TYR A 242 -4.83 -2.16 23.45
N LEU A 243 -4.75 -3.04 22.46
CA LEU A 243 -5.82 -3.30 21.49
C LEU A 243 -7.08 -3.95 22.09
N ALA A 244 -6.99 -4.50 23.31
CA ALA A 244 -8.10 -5.08 24.05
C ALA A 244 -8.64 -4.19 25.19
N THR A 245 -7.82 -3.30 25.77
CA THR A 245 -8.17 -2.50 26.96
C THR A 245 -8.23 -0.97 26.76
N ASP A 246 -7.43 -0.39 25.87
CA ASP A 246 -7.20 1.07 25.82
C ASP A 246 -7.38 1.72 24.43
N ALA A 247 -7.47 0.93 23.35
CA ALA A 247 -7.55 1.42 21.97
C ALA A 247 -8.89 2.08 21.62
N ASN A 248 -8.89 3.07 20.72
CA ASN A 248 -10.05 3.86 20.31
C ASN A 248 -11.12 3.02 19.60
N LEU A 249 -10.71 1.96 18.89
CA LEU A 249 -11.60 0.95 18.29
C LEU A 249 -12.47 0.19 19.31
N LEU A 250 -12.19 0.32 20.62
CA LEU A 250 -13.02 -0.20 21.69
C LEU A 250 -14.35 0.57 21.88
N ASP A 251 -14.49 1.77 21.31
CA ASP A 251 -15.69 2.62 21.41
C ASP A 251 -16.98 1.87 20.99
N PRO A 252 -17.90 1.58 21.94
CA PRO A 252 -19.11 0.82 21.66
C PRO A 252 -20.11 1.56 20.76
N GLY A 253 -19.98 2.88 20.59
CA GLY A 253 -20.77 3.65 19.63
C GLY A 253 -20.46 3.31 18.17
N ILE A 254 -19.31 2.70 17.88
CA ILE A 254 -18.91 2.31 16.54
C ILE A 254 -19.28 0.84 16.29
N SER A 255 -20.40 0.60 15.61
CA SER A 255 -20.96 -0.75 15.43
C SER A 255 -20.04 -1.68 14.63
N GLU A 256 -19.39 -1.16 13.60
CA GLU A 256 -18.60 -1.90 12.62
C GLU A 256 -17.36 -2.57 13.23
N PHE A 257 -16.89 -2.11 14.40
CA PHE A 257 -15.72 -2.66 15.08
C PHE A 257 -16.04 -3.76 16.07
N THR A 258 -17.31 -4.16 16.25
CA THR A 258 -17.71 -5.19 17.21
C THR A 258 -16.92 -6.50 17.04
N ASN A 259 -16.75 -6.98 15.81
CA ASN A 259 -15.94 -8.18 15.54
C ASN A 259 -14.42 -7.94 15.76
N LEU A 260 -13.92 -6.73 15.48
CA LEU A 260 -12.51 -6.34 15.67
C LEU A 260 -12.13 -6.29 17.15
N ARG A 261 -12.99 -5.65 17.97
CA ARG A 261 -12.91 -5.67 19.44
C ARG A 261 -12.91 -7.10 19.98
N ALA A 262 -13.81 -7.94 19.48
CA ALA A 262 -13.90 -9.33 19.88
C ALA A 262 -12.60 -10.09 19.59
N SER A 263 -12.00 -9.92 18.40
CA SER A 263 -10.72 -10.55 18.05
C SER A 263 -9.61 -10.16 19.02
N PHE A 264 -9.41 -8.86 19.30
CA PHE A 264 -8.35 -8.42 20.20
C PHE A 264 -8.60 -8.83 21.66
N LYS A 265 -9.83 -8.72 22.17
CA LYS A 265 -10.18 -9.25 23.50
C LYS A 265 -9.92 -10.75 23.62
N THR A 266 -10.33 -11.53 22.62
CA THR A 266 -10.14 -12.99 22.62
C THR A 266 -8.66 -13.36 22.59
N LEU A 267 -7.87 -12.70 21.73
CA LEU A 267 -6.42 -12.84 21.68
C LEU A 267 -5.75 -12.43 22.99
N HIS A 268 -6.22 -11.37 23.65
CA HIS A 268 -5.70 -10.91 24.94
C HIS A 268 -5.96 -11.93 26.06
N ILE A 269 -7.15 -12.55 26.11
CA ILE A 269 -7.45 -13.62 27.08
C ILE A 269 -6.47 -14.81 26.93
N PHE A 270 -6.22 -15.27 25.70
CA PHE A 270 -5.23 -16.33 25.46
C PHE A 270 -3.81 -15.87 25.76
N SER A 271 -3.44 -14.63 25.39
CA SER A 271 -2.15 -14.03 25.70
C SER A 271 -1.86 -14.01 27.20
N GLU A 272 -2.80 -13.56 28.02
CA GLU A 272 -2.63 -13.54 29.48
C GLU A 272 -2.69 -14.95 30.09
N ALA A 273 -3.48 -15.86 29.52
CA ALA A 273 -3.49 -17.27 29.95
C ALA A 273 -2.11 -17.93 29.80
N PHE A 274 -1.38 -17.62 28.72
CA PHE A 274 -0.05 -18.18 28.41
C PHE A 274 1.13 -17.31 28.86
N ALA A 275 0.89 -16.18 29.52
CA ALA A 275 1.94 -15.27 29.98
C ALA A 275 3.02 -15.98 30.81
N ASP A 276 4.29 -15.70 30.55
CA ASP A 276 5.36 -16.05 31.50
C ASP A 276 5.46 -14.96 32.55
N THR A 277 5.07 -15.32 33.77
CA THR A 277 5.10 -14.46 34.96
C THR A 277 6.27 -14.77 35.88
N SER A 278 7.12 -15.74 35.49
CA SER A 278 8.29 -16.17 36.26
C SER A 278 9.56 -15.40 35.90
N SER A 279 9.74 -15.03 34.63
CA SER A 279 10.92 -14.27 34.19
C SER A 279 10.64 -12.76 34.10
N LYS A 280 11.64 -11.95 34.48
CA LYS A 280 11.57 -10.47 34.42
C LYS A 280 11.43 -9.92 32.99
N ASN A 281 11.65 -10.75 31.98
CA ASN A 281 11.52 -10.46 30.55
C ASN A 281 10.40 -11.33 29.92
N GLY A 282 9.40 -11.71 30.72
CA GLY A 282 8.40 -12.72 30.39
C GLY A 282 7.38 -12.27 29.35
N PHE A 283 7.53 -12.80 28.13
CA PHE A 283 6.53 -12.68 27.08
C PHE A 283 5.43 -13.73 27.32
N TRP A 284 5.68 -14.98 26.91
CA TRP A 284 4.82 -16.15 27.12
C TRP A 284 5.64 -17.39 27.50
N LYS A 285 4.98 -18.36 28.12
CA LYS A 285 5.49 -19.71 28.41
C LYS A 285 5.79 -20.45 27.10
N ASP A 286 6.74 -21.38 27.12
CA ASP A 286 7.18 -22.06 25.89
C ASP A 286 6.07 -22.94 25.28
N PRO A 287 5.87 -22.95 23.94
CA PRO A 287 4.83 -23.75 23.30
C PRO A 287 4.90 -25.26 23.58
N GLN A 288 6.09 -25.81 23.79
CA GLN A 288 6.25 -27.22 24.15
C GLN A 288 5.82 -27.48 25.60
N THR A 289 6.16 -26.60 26.54
CA THR A 289 5.68 -26.69 27.93
C THR A 289 4.14 -26.59 28.00
N ILE A 290 3.54 -25.66 27.24
CA ILE A 290 2.07 -25.55 27.15
C ILE A 290 1.46 -26.84 26.57
N ARG A 291 2.11 -27.45 25.57
CA ARG A 291 1.67 -28.72 24.96
C ARG A 291 1.76 -29.91 25.91
N GLU A 292 2.84 -30.06 26.65
CA GLU A 292 3.02 -31.14 27.63
C GLU A 292 1.97 -31.08 28.75
N VAL A 293 1.65 -29.86 29.17
CA VAL A 293 0.70 -29.56 30.25
C VAL A 293 -0.77 -29.66 29.82
N LEU A 294 -1.12 -29.37 28.56
CA LEU A 294 -2.53 -29.41 28.09
C LEU A 294 -2.87 -30.58 27.17
N PHE A 295 -1.97 -30.98 26.26
CA PHE A 295 -2.30 -31.86 25.12
C PHE A 295 -1.66 -33.25 25.21
N THR A 296 -1.38 -33.72 26.42
CA THR A 296 -1.01 -35.12 26.70
C THR A 296 -2.22 -35.92 27.20
N PRO A 297 -2.33 -37.24 26.95
CA PRO A 297 -3.51 -38.03 27.33
C PRO A 297 -3.87 -37.95 28.82
N ALA A 298 -2.85 -37.88 29.69
CA ALA A 298 -3.02 -37.74 31.14
C ALA A 298 -3.67 -36.41 31.56
N ASN A 299 -3.48 -35.34 30.78
CA ASN A 299 -3.92 -33.99 31.11
C ASN A 299 -5.28 -33.60 30.48
N THR A 300 -6.04 -34.59 29.98
CA THR A 300 -7.35 -34.37 29.31
C THR A 300 -8.33 -33.57 30.18
N MET A 301 -8.37 -33.81 31.50
CA MET A 301 -9.24 -33.03 32.41
C MET A 301 -8.68 -31.63 32.69
N THR A 302 -7.36 -31.45 32.79
CA THR A 302 -6.71 -30.13 32.87
C THR A 302 -7.05 -29.26 31.66
N LEU A 303 -7.08 -29.85 30.45
CA LEU A 303 -7.51 -29.18 29.22
C LEU A 303 -9.00 -28.81 29.23
N ARG A 304 -9.85 -29.70 29.75
CA ARG A 304 -11.30 -29.46 29.90
C ARG A 304 -11.56 -28.32 30.89
N ILE A 305 -10.82 -28.27 32.00
CA ILE A 305 -10.86 -27.15 32.97
C ILE A 305 -10.38 -25.86 32.29
N PHE A 306 -9.24 -25.90 31.60
CA PHE A 306 -8.67 -24.75 30.88
C PHE A 306 -9.70 -24.14 29.91
N HIS A 307 -10.35 -24.97 29.09
CA HIS A 307 -11.41 -24.51 28.18
C HIS A 307 -12.60 -23.91 28.95
N GLY A 308 -12.97 -24.49 30.09
CA GLY A 308 -13.99 -23.94 30.98
C GLY A 308 -13.65 -22.57 31.58
N LEU A 309 -12.39 -22.34 31.98
CA LEU A 309 -11.96 -21.02 32.45
C LEU A 309 -11.94 -19.98 31.31
N ILE A 310 -11.53 -20.37 30.09
CA ILE A 310 -11.58 -19.53 28.89
C ILE A 310 -13.04 -19.16 28.55
N TYR A 311 -13.95 -20.14 28.55
CA TYR A 311 -15.39 -19.94 28.36
C TYR A 311 -15.94 -18.93 29.38
N GLN A 312 -15.58 -19.09 30.65
CA GLN A 312 -16.02 -18.19 31.71
C GLN A 312 -15.48 -16.76 31.51
N LYS A 313 -14.25 -16.61 31.01
CA LYS A 313 -13.70 -15.30 30.63
C LYS A 313 -14.47 -14.64 29.48
N PHE A 314 -14.93 -15.40 28.49
CA PHE A 314 -15.77 -14.87 27.42
C PHE A 314 -17.13 -14.33 27.90
N ILE A 315 -17.68 -14.88 29.00
CA ILE A 315 -18.84 -14.31 29.70
C ILE A 315 -18.45 -13.01 30.43
N GLN A 316 -17.42 -13.05 31.29
CA GLN A 316 -17.00 -11.89 32.08
C GLN A 316 -16.69 -10.65 31.22
N ASP A 317 -16.00 -10.86 30.10
CA ASP A 317 -15.54 -9.78 29.23
C ASP A 317 -16.59 -9.38 28.16
N ASN A 318 -17.75 -10.04 28.17
CA ASN A 318 -18.90 -9.90 27.26
C ASN A 318 -18.50 -9.84 25.77
N ILE A 319 -17.97 -10.96 25.25
CA ILE A 319 -17.46 -11.03 23.88
C ILE A 319 -18.59 -11.37 22.89
N ILE A 320 -18.98 -10.37 22.09
CA ILE A 320 -20.06 -10.46 21.10
C ILE A 320 -19.48 -10.41 19.68
N ILE A 321 -19.92 -11.32 18.80
CA ILE A 321 -19.51 -11.43 17.39
C ILE A 321 -20.77 -11.64 16.54
N LYS A 322 -20.96 -10.85 15.48
CA LYS A 322 -22.18 -10.88 14.62
C LYS A 322 -23.50 -10.95 15.44
N ASN A 323 -23.59 -10.16 16.51
CA ASN A 323 -24.71 -10.08 17.45
C ASN A 323 -25.03 -11.40 18.19
N LYS A 324 -24.03 -12.28 18.39
CA LYS A 324 -24.09 -13.46 19.26
C LYS A 324 -22.94 -13.44 20.25
N GLU A 325 -23.17 -13.92 21.47
CA GLU A 325 -22.10 -14.13 22.44
C GLU A 325 -21.20 -15.30 21.99
N LEU A 326 -19.87 -15.15 22.11
CA LEU A 326 -18.88 -16.14 21.68
C LEU A 326 -19.10 -17.51 22.38
N VAL A 327 -19.55 -17.50 23.63
CA VAL A 327 -19.91 -18.70 24.41
C VAL A 327 -21.04 -19.54 23.81
N SER A 328 -21.91 -18.95 22.96
CA SER A 328 -22.96 -19.71 22.27
C SER A 328 -22.40 -20.66 21.20
N LEU A 329 -21.12 -20.49 20.81
CA LEU A 329 -20.45 -21.24 19.75
C LEU A 329 -19.52 -22.33 20.30
N THR A 330 -18.97 -22.13 21.51
CA THR A 330 -18.15 -23.10 22.24
C THR A 330 -19.01 -23.96 23.19
N ARG A 331 -20.27 -24.28 22.85
CA ARG A 331 -21.21 -24.88 23.82
C ARG A 331 -21.01 -26.40 24.11
N TYR A 332 -20.05 -27.09 23.48
CA TYR A 332 -19.92 -28.55 23.60
C TYR A 332 -18.47 -29.04 23.73
N TYR A 333 -18.21 -29.96 24.68
CA TYR A 333 -16.94 -30.67 24.78
C TYR A 333 -16.97 -31.96 23.95
N GLN A 334 -16.67 -31.83 22.66
CA GLN A 334 -16.58 -32.95 21.72
C GLN A 334 -15.17 -33.01 21.11
N PRO A 335 -14.66 -34.18 20.66
CA PRO A 335 -13.30 -34.31 20.14
C PRO A 335 -12.94 -33.35 18.99
N ALA A 336 -13.93 -32.98 18.16
CA ALA A 336 -13.75 -31.96 17.12
C ALA A 336 -13.52 -30.56 17.70
N GLU A 337 -14.27 -30.18 18.74
CA GLU A 337 -14.11 -28.89 19.44
C GLU A 337 -12.83 -28.85 20.27
N VAL A 338 -12.43 -29.97 20.87
CA VAL A 338 -11.11 -30.13 21.51
C VAL A 338 -9.99 -29.93 20.48
N LYS A 339 -10.12 -30.48 19.27
CA LYS A 339 -9.14 -30.30 18.19
C LYS A 339 -9.06 -28.85 17.70
N LYS A 340 -10.18 -28.14 17.60
CA LYS A 340 -10.21 -26.70 17.32
C LYS A 340 -9.47 -25.88 18.37
N ILE A 341 -9.67 -26.17 19.65
CA ILE A 341 -8.93 -25.48 20.73
C ILE A 341 -7.44 -25.83 20.70
N GLU A 342 -7.07 -27.08 20.43
CA GLU A 342 -5.66 -27.45 20.20
C GLU A 342 -5.06 -26.67 19.01
N ASN A 343 -5.80 -26.53 17.92
CA ASN A 343 -5.39 -25.74 16.76
C ASN A 343 -5.20 -24.26 17.12
N ILE A 344 -6.16 -23.65 17.81
CA ILE A 344 -6.09 -22.27 18.32
C ILE A 344 -4.85 -22.07 19.21
N VAL A 345 -4.68 -22.90 20.24
CA VAL A 345 -3.57 -22.75 21.19
C VAL A 345 -2.23 -22.97 20.50
N ARG A 346 -2.11 -23.97 19.62
CA ARG A 346 -0.89 -24.22 18.85
C ARG A 346 -0.54 -23.03 17.94
N ASN A 347 -1.51 -22.46 17.25
CA ASN A 347 -1.28 -21.33 16.34
C ASN A 347 -0.89 -20.06 17.11
N ILE A 348 -1.64 -19.70 18.17
CA ILE A 348 -1.31 -18.54 19.03
C ILE A 348 0.08 -18.69 19.64
N THR A 349 0.40 -19.86 20.23
CA THR A 349 1.70 -20.06 20.89
C THR A 349 2.88 -20.09 19.91
N ALA A 350 2.68 -20.58 18.67
CA ALA A 350 3.69 -20.52 17.62
C ALA A 350 4.01 -19.07 17.22
N GLU A 351 3.01 -18.27 16.85
CA GLU A 351 3.24 -16.87 16.45
C GLU A 351 3.70 -16.00 17.65
N ALA A 352 3.24 -16.30 18.87
CA ALA A 352 3.72 -15.64 20.09
C ALA A 352 5.21 -15.91 20.35
N GLN A 353 5.69 -17.14 20.11
CA GLN A 353 7.11 -17.47 20.19
C GLN A 353 7.91 -16.88 19.02
N ALA A 354 7.34 -16.79 17.81
CA ALA A 354 7.97 -16.09 16.68
C ALA A 354 8.16 -14.60 16.98
N ALA A 355 7.12 -13.90 17.43
CA ALA A 355 7.18 -12.49 17.83
C ALA A 355 8.14 -12.25 19.00
N SER A 356 8.11 -13.13 20.01
CA SER A 356 9.06 -13.11 21.13
C SER A 356 10.51 -13.28 20.65
N THR A 357 10.75 -14.16 19.68
CA THR A 357 12.10 -14.45 19.16
C THR A 357 12.64 -13.28 18.32
N ALA A 358 11.79 -12.65 17.51
CA ALA A 358 12.15 -11.45 16.76
C ALA A 358 12.53 -10.29 17.69
N ILE A 359 11.70 -9.94 18.68
CA ILE A 359 12.02 -8.84 19.60
C ILE A 359 13.21 -9.15 20.53
N ARG A 360 13.39 -10.42 20.94
CA ARG A 360 14.62 -10.87 21.66
C ARG A 360 15.87 -10.76 20.79
N THR A 361 15.75 -10.84 19.46
CA THR A 361 16.89 -10.71 18.53
C THR A 361 17.28 -9.24 18.35
N ILE A 362 16.29 -8.34 18.23
CA ILE A 362 16.51 -6.88 18.21
C ILE A 362 17.15 -6.42 19.52
N LYS A 363 16.56 -6.80 20.68
CA LYS A 363 17.04 -6.41 22.02
C LYS A 363 18.39 -7.01 22.45
N LYS A 364 19.06 -7.79 21.58
CA LYS A 364 20.44 -8.26 21.75
C LYS A 364 21.48 -7.40 21.01
N LYS A 365 21.06 -6.55 20.06
CA LYS A 365 21.96 -5.61 19.38
C LYS A 365 22.28 -4.41 20.29
N ASN A 366 23.37 -3.70 20.00
CA ASN A 366 23.66 -2.42 20.66
C ASN A 366 22.55 -1.41 20.29
N PRO A 367 21.87 -0.74 21.26
CA PRO A 367 20.87 0.28 20.96
C PRO A 367 21.33 1.33 19.93
N ASP A 368 22.59 1.78 20.00
CA ASP A 368 23.15 2.78 19.08
C ASP A 368 23.31 2.28 17.63
N SER A 369 23.12 0.98 17.39
CA SER A 369 23.21 0.32 16.08
C SER A 369 21.85 -0.11 15.52
N LEU A 370 20.75 0.18 16.22
CA LEU A 370 19.41 -0.26 15.80
C LEU A 370 18.83 0.64 14.72
N SER A 371 18.62 0.06 13.53
CA SER A 371 17.96 0.70 12.40
C SER A 371 16.43 0.47 12.42
N PHE A 372 15.66 1.27 11.68
CA PHE A 372 14.23 0.95 11.49
C PHE A 372 14.04 -0.42 10.79
N GLN A 373 14.95 -0.81 9.90
CA GLN A 373 14.96 -2.12 9.24
C GLN A 373 15.02 -3.29 10.25
N ASP A 374 15.66 -3.10 11.41
CA ASP A 374 15.66 -4.07 12.51
C ASP A 374 14.28 -4.19 13.17
N TYR A 375 13.66 -3.07 13.54
CA TYR A 375 12.30 -3.06 14.08
C TYR A 375 11.25 -3.59 13.09
N TYR A 376 11.43 -3.33 11.80
CA TYR A 376 10.58 -3.87 10.75
C TYR A 376 10.63 -5.41 10.67
N SER A 377 11.76 -6.05 10.99
CA SER A 377 11.86 -7.52 11.04
C SER A 377 10.91 -8.17 12.08
N PHE A 378 10.48 -7.40 13.09
CA PHE A 378 9.52 -7.80 14.13
C PHE A 378 8.06 -7.46 13.76
N LEU A 379 7.81 -6.64 12.74
CA LEU A 379 6.46 -6.31 12.26
C LEU A 379 5.68 -7.55 11.82
N ASN A 380 6.23 -8.37 10.93
CA ASN A 380 5.51 -9.53 10.39
C ASN A 380 5.09 -10.53 11.49
N PRO A 381 5.99 -10.98 12.40
CA PRO A 381 5.59 -11.78 13.55
C PRO A 381 4.51 -11.14 14.45
N CYS A 382 4.50 -9.81 14.60
CA CYS A 382 3.40 -9.12 15.30
C CYS A 382 2.08 -9.20 14.52
N LEU A 383 2.10 -8.93 13.22
CA LEU A 383 0.90 -8.95 12.39
C LEU A 383 0.30 -10.36 12.32
N ASN A 384 1.12 -11.39 12.13
CA ASN A 384 0.68 -12.78 12.20
C ASN A 384 0.01 -13.10 13.55
N LEU A 385 0.65 -12.71 14.67
CA LEU A 385 0.12 -12.95 16.01
C LEU A 385 -1.22 -12.23 16.23
N LEU A 386 -1.36 -10.99 15.74
CA LEU A 386 -2.65 -10.29 15.74
C LEU A 386 -3.68 -11.03 14.88
N GLU A 387 -3.31 -11.47 13.68
CA GLU A 387 -4.18 -12.21 12.74
C GLU A 387 -4.71 -13.52 13.34
N THR A 388 -3.98 -14.19 14.24
CA THR A 388 -4.54 -15.33 15.00
C THR A 388 -5.81 -14.98 15.78
N GLY A 389 -5.97 -13.73 16.24
CA GLY A 389 -7.19 -13.23 16.90
C GLY A 389 -8.43 -13.20 15.99
N ASN A 390 -8.25 -13.19 14.68
CA ASN A 390 -9.31 -13.40 13.69
C ASN A 390 -9.47 -14.90 13.36
N ASP A 391 -8.37 -15.64 13.25
CA ASP A 391 -8.41 -17.07 12.89
C ASP A 391 -9.07 -17.96 13.95
N ILE A 392 -9.03 -17.57 15.23
CA ILE A 392 -9.84 -18.19 16.30
C ILE A 392 -11.32 -18.31 15.88
N PHE A 393 -11.86 -17.29 15.22
CA PHE A 393 -13.27 -17.27 14.81
C PHE A 393 -13.51 -18.16 13.60
N ILE A 394 -12.55 -18.24 12.66
CA ILE A 394 -12.62 -19.15 11.52
C ILE A 394 -12.59 -20.61 12.00
N GLU A 395 -11.68 -20.95 12.93
CA GLU A 395 -11.54 -22.29 13.51
C GLU A 395 -12.78 -22.69 14.34
N LEU A 396 -13.40 -21.75 15.06
CA LEU A 396 -14.70 -21.94 15.73
C LEU A 396 -15.90 -22.01 14.77
N GLY A 397 -15.67 -21.97 13.45
CA GLY A 397 -16.71 -22.12 12.43
C GLY A 397 -17.52 -20.87 12.14
N ILE A 398 -17.10 -19.70 12.66
CA ILE A 398 -17.66 -18.40 12.26
C ILE A 398 -17.16 -18.11 10.86
N LYS A 399 -17.95 -18.50 9.85
CA LYS A 399 -17.70 -18.12 8.46
C LYS A 399 -17.41 -16.62 8.38
N PRO A 400 -16.35 -16.18 7.66
CA PRO A 400 -16.21 -14.78 7.31
C PRO A 400 -17.52 -14.21 6.78
N ASP A 401 -17.95 -13.07 7.33
CA ASP A 401 -18.73 -12.16 6.51
C ASP A 401 -17.75 -11.58 5.48
N ASP A 402 -18.26 -11.17 4.32
CA ASP A 402 -17.51 -10.32 3.37
C ASP A 402 -17.04 -8.99 4.00
N LYS A 403 -17.50 -8.70 5.22
CA LYS A 403 -17.17 -7.56 6.08
C LYS A 403 -16.01 -7.81 7.06
N ILE A 404 -15.35 -8.98 7.06
CA ILE A 404 -14.07 -9.21 7.80
C ILE A 404 -12.96 -8.21 7.40
N THR A 405 -13.19 -7.43 6.34
CA THR A 405 -12.46 -6.19 6.01
C THR A 405 -12.05 -5.32 7.21
N GLY A 406 -12.83 -5.26 8.31
CA GLY A 406 -12.45 -4.46 9.48
C GLY A 406 -11.10 -4.85 10.08
N PHE A 407 -10.87 -6.16 10.25
CA PHE A 407 -9.60 -6.69 10.77
C PHE A 407 -8.49 -6.58 9.71
N GLN A 408 -8.77 -6.99 8.48
CA GLN A 408 -7.81 -6.97 7.38
C GLN A 408 -7.36 -5.54 7.02
N LYS A 409 -8.24 -4.54 7.04
CA LYS A 409 -7.89 -3.12 6.87
C LYS A 409 -6.98 -2.63 7.99
N PHE A 410 -7.14 -3.13 9.22
CA PHE A 410 -6.27 -2.75 10.33
C PHE A 410 -4.86 -3.33 10.15
N THR A 411 -4.71 -4.63 9.85
CA THR A 411 -3.36 -5.21 9.65
C THR A 411 -2.70 -4.77 8.34
N GLN A 412 -3.46 -4.58 7.26
CA GLN A 412 -2.96 -3.94 6.03
C GLN A 412 -2.62 -2.45 6.24
N GLY A 413 -3.35 -1.75 7.11
CA GLY A 413 -3.03 -0.39 7.54
C GLY A 413 -1.70 -0.33 8.28
N LEU A 414 -1.51 -1.16 9.31
CA LEU A 414 -0.22 -1.28 10.01
C LEU A 414 0.91 -1.67 9.06
N ARG A 415 0.65 -2.61 8.15
CA ARG A 415 1.59 -3.06 7.12
C ARG A 415 2.06 -1.90 6.26
N HIS A 416 1.17 -1.22 5.53
CA HIS A 416 1.55 -0.11 4.65
C HIS A 416 2.13 1.10 5.39
N LEU A 417 1.68 1.40 6.61
CA LEU A 417 2.27 2.48 7.42
C LEU A 417 3.74 2.20 7.74
N ASN A 418 4.07 0.98 8.14
CA ASN A 418 5.44 0.60 8.49
C ASN A 418 6.29 0.24 7.25
N GLU A 419 5.70 -0.24 6.15
CA GLU A 419 6.36 -0.39 4.84
C GLU A 419 6.75 0.98 4.27
N MET A 420 5.86 1.98 4.33
CA MET A 420 6.20 3.36 3.96
C MET A 420 7.39 3.89 4.79
N ILE A 421 7.38 3.72 6.11
CA ILE A 421 8.50 4.15 6.97
C ILE A 421 9.79 3.38 6.62
N LEU A 422 9.71 2.08 6.29
CA LEU A 422 10.85 1.31 5.81
C LEU A 422 11.44 1.93 4.55
N ASN A 423 10.56 2.20 3.59
CA ASN A 423 10.90 2.66 2.26
C ASN A 423 11.49 4.08 2.31
N VAL A 424 10.99 4.99 3.16
CA VAL A 424 11.65 6.27 3.47
C VAL A 424 13.03 6.02 4.08
N SER A 425 13.14 5.19 5.13
CA SER A 425 14.40 4.94 5.84
C SER A 425 15.49 4.25 4.99
N THR A 426 15.12 3.70 3.83
CA THR A 426 16.01 3.02 2.88
C THR A 426 16.13 3.73 1.52
N ASN A 427 15.63 4.97 1.41
CA ASN A 427 15.62 5.79 0.18
C ASN A 427 14.83 5.19 -1.00
N GLN A 428 13.90 4.26 -0.75
CA GLN A 428 13.00 3.67 -1.75
C GLN A 428 11.72 4.52 -1.88
N TYR A 429 11.88 5.78 -2.25
CA TYR A 429 10.83 6.79 -2.23
C TYR A 429 9.61 6.46 -3.11
N ASN A 430 9.84 5.82 -4.26
CA ASN A 430 8.79 5.32 -5.15
C ASN A 430 7.89 4.29 -4.46
N ALA A 431 8.48 3.39 -3.66
CA ALA A 431 7.74 2.42 -2.86
C ALA A 431 7.03 3.09 -1.68
N ALA A 432 7.68 4.03 -1.00
CA ALA A 432 7.09 4.79 0.11
C ALA A 432 5.82 5.55 -0.32
N VAL A 433 5.84 6.21 -1.49
CA VAL A 433 4.64 6.86 -2.06
C VAL A 433 3.55 5.84 -2.40
N ALA A 434 3.92 4.67 -2.91
CA ALA A 434 2.94 3.62 -3.21
C ALA A 434 2.24 3.12 -1.94
N ASP A 435 2.97 2.97 -0.83
CA ASP A 435 2.40 2.55 0.47
C ASP A 435 1.57 3.65 1.13
N ALA A 436 2.03 4.92 1.10
CA ALA A 436 1.23 6.06 1.53
C ALA A 436 -0.10 6.14 0.75
N SER A 437 -0.07 5.89 -0.57
CA SER A 437 -1.27 5.82 -1.42
C SER A 437 -2.18 4.65 -1.04
N ARG A 438 -1.63 3.43 -0.85
CA ARG A 438 -2.40 2.25 -0.42
C ARG A 438 -3.09 2.52 0.91
N PHE A 439 -2.36 3.08 1.89
CA PHE A 439 -2.89 3.45 3.20
C PHE A 439 -4.05 4.45 3.11
N LEU A 440 -3.88 5.56 2.38
CA LEU A 440 -4.95 6.53 2.11
C LEU A 440 -6.14 5.90 1.36
N GLY A 441 -5.90 4.85 0.56
CA GLY A 441 -6.92 4.07 -0.13
C GLY A 441 -7.68 3.06 0.75
N LEU A 442 -7.10 2.60 1.86
CA LEU A 442 -7.74 1.70 2.84
C LEU A 442 -8.69 2.45 3.80
N LEU A 443 -8.36 3.68 4.16
CA LEU A 443 -9.11 4.52 5.12
C LEU A 443 -10.50 5.01 4.64
N GLU A 444 -11.02 4.46 3.55
CA GLU A 444 -12.31 4.82 2.95
C GLU A 444 -12.54 6.33 2.78
N LEU A 445 -11.48 7.07 2.44
CA LEU A 445 -11.61 8.40 1.85
C LEU A 445 -12.62 8.33 0.71
N LYS A 446 -13.73 9.07 0.85
CA LYS A 446 -14.97 8.96 0.03
C LYS A 446 -14.76 9.13 -1.49
N ASN A 447 -13.56 9.50 -1.90
CA ASN A 447 -13.12 9.34 -3.27
C ASN A 447 -11.67 8.85 -3.32
N LYS A 448 -11.42 7.69 -3.93
CA LYS A 448 -10.06 7.16 -4.17
C LYS A 448 -9.18 8.08 -5.02
N LYS A 449 -9.72 9.16 -5.62
CA LYS A 449 -8.97 10.25 -6.24
C LYS A 449 -7.77 10.72 -5.41
N VAL A 450 -7.87 10.82 -4.09
CA VAL A 450 -6.74 11.27 -3.24
C VAL A 450 -5.55 10.31 -3.37
N ALA A 451 -5.76 9.02 -3.09
CA ALA A 451 -4.75 7.98 -3.24
C ALA A 451 -4.23 7.89 -4.69
N ILE A 452 -5.13 7.90 -5.68
CA ILE A 452 -4.77 7.86 -7.10
C ILE A 452 -3.89 9.06 -7.50
N LYS A 453 -4.14 10.26 -6.95
CA LYS A 453 -3.31 11.44 -7.22
C LYS A 453 -2.01 11.47 -6.41
N ALA A 454 -2.00 10.95 -5.18
CA ALA A 454 -0.78 10.74 -4.40
C ALA A 454 0.17 9.78 -5.15
N LEU A 455 -0.34 8.67 -5.68
CA LEU A 455 0.42 7.76 -6.53
C LEU A 455 0.87 8.43 -7.84
N GLN A 456 -0.06 9.03 -8.60
CA GLN A 456 0.24 9.58 -9.92
C GLN A 456 1.30 10.69 -9.89
N TYR A 457 1.17 11.66 -8.98
CA TYR A 457 2.12 12.78 -8.92
C TYR A 457 3.34 12.44 -8.07
N GLY A 458 3.15 11.69 -6.98
CA GLY A 458 4.23 11.36 -6.07
C GLY A 458 5.22 10.36 -6.65
N SER A 459 4.79 9.30 -7.35
CA SER A 459 5.73 8.33 -7.95
C SER A 459 6.48 8.91 -9.15
N PHE A 460 5.89 9.85 -9.90
CA PHE A 460 6.65 10.60 -10.91
C PHE A 460 7.77 11.43 -10.26
N MET A 461 7.43 12.24 -9.25
CA MET A 461 8.40 13.10 -8.60
C MET A 461 9.44 12.30 -7.80
N ALA A 462 9.05 11.16 -7.20
CA ALA A 462 9.98 10.22 -6.56
C ALA A 462 10.94 9.61 -7.58
N SER A 463 10.46 9.24 -8.77
CA SER A 463 11.33 8.77 -9.86
C SER A 463 12.33 9.87 -10.28
N ILE A 464 11.90 11.13 -10.41
CA ILE A 464 12.82 12.27 -10.68
C ILE A 464 13.83 12.48 -9.55
N VAL A 465 13.45 12.24 -8.30
CA VAL A 465 14.32 12.33 -7.12
C VAL A 465 15.34 11.18 -7.09
N GLU A 466 14.94 9.95 -7.41
CA GLU A 466 15.79 8.77 -7.49
C GLU A 466 16.73 8.77 -8.71
N ALA A 467 16.42 9.53 -9.76
CA ALA A 467 17.21 9.56 -10.99
C ALA A 467 18.61 10.17 -10.81
N GLU A 468 19.63 9.37 -11.11
CA GLU A 468 21.05 9.68 -11.00
C GLU A 468 21.57 10.53 -12.18
N SER A 469 20.88 10.52 -13.33
CA SER A 469 21.32 11.21 -14.55
C SER A 469 20.21 12.00 -15.26
N SER A 470 20.63 12.98 -16.09
CA SER A 470 19.75 13.73 -17.01
C SER A 470 18.90 12.81 -17.90
N ASP A 471 19.49 11.70 -18.33
CA ASP A 471 18.92 10.80 -19.33
C ASP A 471 17.83 9.93 -18.70
N GLN A 472 18.01 9.53 -17.44
CA GLN A 472 16.96 8.90 -16.64
C GLN A 472 15.80 9.87 -16.38
N ILE A 473 16.10 11.13 -16.01
CA ILE A 473 15.08 12.17 -15.82
C ILE A 473 14.27 12.38 -17.12
N ALA A 474 14.93 12.43 -18.27
CA ALA A 474 14.28 12.54 -19.58
C ALA A 474 13.36 11.33 -19.88
N GLN A 475 13.81 10.10 -19.61
CA GLN A 475 12.97 8.90 -19.79
C GLN A 475 11.75 8.88 -18.85
N ILE A 476 11.90 9.34 -17.61
CA ILE A 476 10.81 9.44 -16.62
C ILE A 476 9.78 10.49 -17.02
N ILE A 477 10.25 11.61 -17.59
CA ILE A 477 9.43 12.64 -18.23
C ILE A 477 8.64 11.99 -19.36
N ASP A 478 9.32 11.49 -20.39
CA ASP A 478 8.70 10.93 -21.61
C ASP A 478 7.65 9.83 -21.30
N ALA A 479 7.87 9.04 -20.23
CA ALA A 479 6.98 7.95 -19.82
C ALA A 479 5.63 8.39 -19.19
N VAL A 480 5.54 9.56 -18.55
CA VAL A 480 4.27 10.01 -17.91
C VAL A 480 3.56 11.12 -18.67
N THR A 481 4.27 11.81 -19.56
CA THR A 481 3.78 13.08 -20.10
C THR A 481 2.86 12.87 -21.29
N LEU A 482 1.56 13.07 -21.05
CA LEU A 482 0.65 13.52 -22.11
C LEU A 482 1.11 14.92 -22.56
N PRO A 483 1.30 15.18 -23.86
CA PRO A 483 1.84 16.45 -24.34
C PRO A 483 0.91 17.63 -23.94
N PRO A 484 1.47 18.77 -23.50
CA PRO A 484 0.77 20.03 -23.24
C PRO A 484 0.88 21.15 -24.28
N GLY A 485 0.27 22.29 -23.92
CA GLY A 485 1.13 23.46 -23.75
C GLY A 485 0.79 24.63 -24.63
N SER A 486 1.76 25.11 -25.41
CA SER A 486 1.59 26.23 -26.35
C SER A 486 0.51 26.00 -27.43
N SER A 487 0.11 24.76 -27.73
CA SER A 487 -1.06 24.50 -28.59
C SER A 487 -2.35 25.16 -28.09
N ALA A 488 -2.47 25.43 -26.78
CA ALA A 488 -3.59 26.16 -26.19
C ALA A 488 -3.74 27.58 -26.79
N ILE A 489 -2.63 28.22 -27.20
CA ILE A 489 -2.66 29.54 -27.83
C ILE A 489 -3.48 29.51 -29.12
N LYS A 490 -3.35 28.46 -29.95
CA LYS A 490 -4.16 28.26 -31.16
C LYS A 490 -5.64 28.05 -30.86
N LYS A 491 -5.96 27.43 -29.73
CA LYS A 491 -7.32 27.02 -29.34
C LYS A 491 -8.11 28.17 -28.75
N TYR A 492 -7.48 29.04 -27.96
CA TYR A 492 -8.16 30.15 -27.28
C TYR A 492 -7.99 31.52 -27.96
N SER A 493 -7.02 31.70 -28.86
CA SER A 493 -6.95 32.91 -29.70
C SER A 493 -8.15 33.03 -30.66
N SER A 494 -8.40 34.26 -31.14
CA SER A 494 -9.36 34.51 -32.23
C SER A 494 -8.75 34.12 -33.58
N TRP A 495 -7.48 34.48 -33.78
CA TRP A 495 -6.58 34.04 -34.86
C TRP A 495 -5.15 34.00 -34.33
N ASN A 496 -4.33 33.09 -34.83
CA ASN A 496 -2.91 32.98 -34.49
C ASN A 496 -2.08 32.63 -35.73
N MET A 497 -0.89 33.20 -35.86
CA MET A 497 0.06 32.87 -36.92
C MET A 497 1.41 32.53 -36.29
N ALA A 498 2.01 31.41 -36.68
CA ALA A 498 3.22 30.86 -36.04
C ALA A 498 4.09 30.10 -37.03
N VAL A 499 5.40 30.01 -36.76
CA VAL A 499 6.23 28.91 -37.29
C VAL A 499 6.05 27.72 -36.37
N ASN A 500 5.83 26.56 -36.96
CA ASN A 500 5.31 25.38 -36.28
C ASN A 500 5.89 24.10 -36.88
N ALA A 501 6.20 23.14 -36.02
CA ALA A 501 6.40 21.75 -36.39
C ALA A 501 5.19 20.91 -35.98
N TYR A 502 5.00 19.76 -36.63
CA TYR A 502 4.05 18.74 -36.21
C TYR A 502 4.75 17.38 -36.25
N VAL A 503 5.07 16.78 -35.10
CA VAL A 503 5.85 15.53 -35.02
C VAL A 503 4.95 14.35 -34.67
N GLY A 504 4.86 13.36 -35.55
CA GLY A 504 4.08 12.14 -35.27
C GLY A 504 3.88 11.24 -36.48
N PHE A 505 2.84 10.40 -36.45
CA PHE A 505 2.61 9.38 -37.47
C PHE A 505 1.81 9.93 -38.64
N ALA A 506 2.30 9.69 -39.86
CA ALA A 506 1.59 9.98 -41.11
C ALA A 506 1.15 8.69 -41.80
N TYR A 507 -0.02 8.74 -42.46
CA TYR A 507 -0.55 7.70 -43.33
C TYR A 507 -1.17 8.31 -44.59
N GLY A 508 -0.90 7.75 -45.77
CA GLY A 508 -1.43 8.29 -47.02
C GLY A 508 -1.08 7.46 -48.25
N TRP A 509 -1.31 8.06 -49.42
CA TRP A 509 -0.98 7.51 -50.73
C TRP A 509 0.07 8.37 -51.42
N GLU A 510 0.90 7.78 -52.28
CA GLU A 510 1.95 8.49 -53.02
C GLU A 510 1.96 8.20 -54.52
N GLU A 511 2.15 9.24 -55.31
CA GLU A 511 2.42 9.20 -56.75
C GLU A 511 3.93 9.38 -56.98
N LEU A 512 4.64 8.30 -57.31
CA LEU A 512 6.09 8.30 -57.59
C LEU A 512 6.38 8.74 -59.02
N GLN A 513 7.29 9.70 -59.20
CA GLN A 513 7.49 10.35 -60.51
C GLN A 513 8.32 9.55 -61.54
N MET A 514 8.89 8.40 -61.19
CA MET A 514 9.84 7.67 -62.07
C MET A 514 9.78 6.13 -61.96
N LEU A 515 8.59 5.52 -61.90
CA LEU A 515 8.43 4.05 -61.97
C LEU A 515 7.36 3.64 -63.00
N ASN A 516 7.83 3.28 -64.21
CA ASN A 516 7.04 2.54 -65.20
C ASN A 516 6.97 1.05 -64.79
N SER A 517 6.18 0.72 -63.77
CA SER A 517 5.94 -0.68 -63.37
C SER A 517 4.61 -0.83 -62.63
N ASP A 518 3.73 -1.72 -63.13
CA ASP A 518 2.37 -1.97 -62.62
C ASP A 518 2.26 -2.58 -61.20
N GLN A 519 3.34 -2.62 -60.42
CA GLN A 519 3.31 -3.10 -59.03
C GLN A 519 4.19 -2.25 -58.09
N SER A 520 3.54 -1.44 -57.27
CA SER A 520 4.00 -1.06 -55.93
C SER A 520 2.78 -0.76 -55.06
N ASP A 521 2.81 -1.07 -53.77
CA ASP A 521 1.79 -0.57 -52.85
C ASP A 521 2.03 0.94 -52.69
N ASN A 522 1.09 1.75 -53.14
CA ASN A 522 1.23 3.21 -53.14
C ASN A 522 0.98 3.83 -51.75
N ARG A 523 0.78 3.03 -50.71
CA ARG A 523 0.55 3.48 -49.33
C ARG A 523 1.84 3.81 -48.60
N ILE A 524 1.80 4.87 -47.80
CA ILE A 524 2.85 5.24 -46.87
C ILE A 524 2.33 5.12 -45.44
N PHE A 525 3.16 4.59 -44.55
CA PHE A 525 3.06 4.76 -43.10
C PHE A 525 4.46 5.06 -42.53
N GLY A 526 4.57 6.04 -41.64
CA GLY A 526 5.86 6.41 -41.03
C GLY A 526 5.78 7.62 -40.12
N LEU A 527 6.91 8.03 -39.54
CA LEU A 527 7.01 9.29 -38.80
C LEU A 527 7.22 10.46 -39.78
N SER A 528 6.55 11.58 -39.51
CA SER A 528 6.61 12.83 -40.25
C SER A 528 6.84 13.97 -39.25
N ALA A 529 7.67 14.94 -39.62
CA ALA A 529 8.00 16.13 -38.85
C ALA A 529 8.10 17.38 -39.76
N PRO A 530 7.00 17.76 -40.47
CA PRO A 530 6.96 18.94 -41.30
C PRO A 530 7.08 20.21 -40.46
N ILE A 531 7.86 21.17 -40.96
CA ILE A 531 8.11 22.48 -40.37
C ILE A 531 7.68 23.57 -41.36
N GLY A 532 6.90 24.53 -40.88
CA GLY A 532 6.31 25.55 -41.73
C GLY A 532 5.51 26.63 -41.03
N LEU A 533 4.77 27.41 -41.82
CA LEU A 533 3.91 28.50 -41.34
C LEU A 533 2.48 27.98 -41.12
N THR A 534 1.97 28.15 -39.90
CA THR A 534 0.57 27.85 -39.55
C THR A 534 -0.22 29.15 -39.37
N LEU A 535 -1.42 29.22 -39.96
CA LEU A 535 -2.48 30.18 -39.61
C LEU A 535 -3.63 29.41 -38.94
N SER A 536 -3.88 29.71 -37.66
CA SER A 536 -4.83 29.00 -36.79
C SER A 536 -6.02 29.87 -36.39
N LYS A 537 -7.18 29.24 -36.22
CA LYS A 537 -8.40 29.82 -35.66
C LYS A 537 -8.89 28.99 -34.47
N GLY A 538 -9.02 29.62 -33.31
CA GLY A 538 -9.43 28.94 -32.09
C GLY A 538 -10.92 28.58 -32.06
N LEU A 539 -11.23 27.41 -31.53
CA LEU A 539 -12.59 26.92 -31.25
C LEU A 539 -12.84 26.77 -29.73
N GLY A 540 -11.90 27.24 -28.90
CA GLY A 540 -11.95 27.18 -27.44
C GLY A 540 -11.96 25.73 -26.95
N LYS A 541 -13.01 25.36 -26.19
CA LYS A 541 -13.22 23.98 -25.74
C LYS A 541 -13.37 22.97 -26.90
N GLY A 542 -13.63 23.43 -28.13
CA GLY A 542 -13.67 22.62 -29.35
C GLY A 542 -12.33 22.49 -30.09
N GLY A 543 -11.19 22.88 -29.50
CA GLY A 543 -9.88 22.76 -30.14
C GLY A 543 -9.54 23.95 -31.05
N SER A 544 -8.89 23.68 -32.19
CA SER A 544 -8.51 24.70 -33.20
C SER A 544 -8.57 24.14 -34.62
N LEU A 545 -8.86 25.01 -35.60
CA LEU A 545 -8.74 24.68 -37.02
C LEU A 545 -7.67 25.58 -37.66
N SER A 546 -6.74 24.98 -38.41
CA SER A 546 -5.58 25.68 -38.96
C SER A 546 -5.31 25.33 -40.42
N LEU A 547 -4.73 26.27 -41.15
CA LEU A 547 -4.06 26.06 -42.43
C LEU A 547 -2.55 26.06 -42.20
N PHE A 548 -1.82 25.14 -42.82
CA PHE A 548 -0.38 24.96 -42.63
C PHE A 548 0.33 24.77 -43.96
N GLY A 549 1.30 25.64 -44.25
CA GLY A 549 2.21 25.50 -45.39
C GLY A 549 3.59 25.07 -44.90
N THR A 550 4.02 23.86 -45.27
CA THR A 550 5.34 23.31 -44.96
C THR A 550 6.30 23.49 -46.14
N ALA A 551 7.60 23.60 -45.84
CA ALA A 551 8.68 23.62 -46.83
C ALA A 551 9.75 22.54 -46.58
N ILE A 552 9.81 22.00 -45.35
CA ILE A 552 10.84 21.07 -44.89
C ILE A 552 10.13 19.99 -44.06
N ASP A 553 10.48 18.72 -44.25
CA ASP A 553 10.08 17.62 -43.35
C ASP A 553 11.32 16.84 -42.94
N ILE A 554 11.56 16.76 -41.63
CA ILE A 554 12.71 16.06 -41.04
C ILE A 554 12.33 14.72 -40.39
N GLY A 555 11.13 14.21 -40.66
CA GLY A 555 10.52 13.05 -39.98
C GLY A 555 11.36 11.78 -40.01
N ALA A 556 12.03 11.49 -41.13
CA ALA A 556 12.94 10.34 -41.27
C ALA A 556 14.17 10.42 -40.32
N LEU A 557 14.57 11.64 -39.94
CA LEU A 557 15.69 11.90 -39.04
C LEU A 557 15.21 12.11 -37.59
N THR A 558 14.04 12.70 -37.36
CA THR A 558 13.38 12.70 -36.05
C THR A 558 13.09 11.27 -35.59
N ALA A 559 12.65 10.38 -36.51
CA ALA A 559 12.49 8.95 -36.24
C ALA A 559 13.80 8.26 -35.86
N PHE A 560 14.89 8.60 -36.55
CA PHE A 560 16.21 8.11 -36.18
C PHE A 560 16.59 8.57 -34.76
N ARG A 561 16.43 9.85 -34.42
CA ARG A 561 16.78 10.34 -33.07
C ARG A 561 15.92 9.79 -31.95
N PHE A 562 14.63 9.52 -32.20
CA PHE A 562 13.83 8.72 -31.26
C PHE A 562 14.32 7.26 -31.10
N SER A 563 15.13 6.76 -32.01
CA SER A 563 15.68 5.39 -31.99
C SER A 563 17.13 5.31 -31.49
N ASP A 564 17.93 6.37 -31.65
CA ASP A 564 19.33 6.46 -31.24
C ASP A 564 19.71 7.89 -30.80
N ASN A 565 19.82 8.06 -29.48
CA ASN A 565 20.21 9.30 -28.82
C ASN A 565 21.74 9.44 -28.60
N GLN A 566 22.54 8.39 -28.81
CA GLN A 566 23.96 8.36 -28.41
C GLN A 566 24.95 8.49 -29.56
N THR A 567 24.61 8.04 -30.77
CA THR A 567 25.49 8.16 -31.94
C THR A 567 25.76 9.63 -32.28
N LYS A 568 27.03 10.05 -32.19
CA LYS A 568 27.45 11.43 -32.52
C LYS A 568 27.36 11.72 -34.01
N ASP A 569 27.80 10.78 -34.84
CA ASP A 569 27.88 10.93 -36.29
C ASP A 569 26.81 10.05 -36.95
N LEU A 570 25.71 10.67 -37.43
CA LEU A 570 24.89 10.06 -38.47
C LEU A 570 25.43 10.47 -39.89
N PRO A 571 24.86 10.08 -41.04
CA PRO A 571 25.82 10.46 -42.96
C PRO A 571 26.09 11.94 -43.31
N GLU A 572 26.04 12.23 -44.61
CA GLU A 572 25.92 13.58 -45.17
C GLU A 572 24.48 13.86 -45.64
N LEU A 573 23.91 14.98 -45.21
CA LEU A 573 22.64 15.53 -45.72
C LEU A 573 22.95 16.64 -46.71
N GLU A 574 22.46 16.51 -47.94
CA GLU A 574 22.21 17.69 -48.77
C GLU A 574 20.87 18.32 -48.37
N LEU A 575 20.72 19.65 -48.46
CA LEU A 575 19.46 20.33 -48.08
C LEU A 575 18.24 19.77 -48.85
N VAL A 576 18.44 19.37 -50.11
CA VAL A 576 17.41 18.78 -50.98
C VAL A 576 16.76 17.53 -50.37
N ASN A 577 17.47 16.79 -49.52
CA ASN A 577 16.99 15.55 -48.93
C ASN A 577 15.87 15.75 -47.88
N ILE A 578 15.73 16.96 -47.32
CA ILE A 578 14.66 17.33 -46.36
C ILE A 578 13.67 18.37 -46.92
N LEU A 579 13.88 18.91 -48.13
CA LEU A 579 12.92 19.80 -48.78
C LEU A 579 11.65 19.03 -49.14
N ALA A 580 10.53 19.46 -48.56
CA ALA A 580 9.24 18.77 -48.67
C ALA A 580 8.06 19.76 -48.66
N PRO A 581 7.89 20.56 -49.74
CA PRO A 581 6.84 21.57 -49.81
C PRO A 581 5.44 20.94 -49.81
N GLY A 582 4.51 21.51 -49.04
CA GLY A 582 3.17 20.97 -48.90
C GLY A 582 2.18 21.88 -48.18
N GLY A 583 0.90 21.53 -48.25
CA GLY A 583 -0.22 22.25 -47.67
C GLY A 583 -1.19 21.33 -46.95
N TYR A 584 -1.53 21.65 -45.71
CA TYR A 584 -2.42 20.88 -44.84
C TYR A 584 -3.53 21.73 -44.23
N ILE A 585 -4.70 21.13 -44.06
CA ILE A 585 -5.73 21.55 -43.11
C ILE A 585 -5.52 20.72 -41.83
N ILE A 586 -5.51 21.37 -40.67
CA ILE A 586 -5.18 20.72 -39.39
C ILE A 586 -6.27 21.01 -38.37
N TYR A 587 -6.78 19.96 -37.71
CA TYR A 587 -7.66 20.06 -36.55
C TYR A 587 -6.87 19.71 -35.28
N GLY A 588 -6.61 20.71 -34.45
CA GLY A 588 -5.97 20.57 -33.14
C GLY A 588 -6.99 20.18 -32.07
N PHE A 589 -6.72 19.11 -31.33
CA PHE A 589 -7.70 18.47 -30.44
C PHE A 589 -8.09 19.34 -29.22
N PRO A 590 -9.31 19.13 -28.66
CA PRO A 590 -9.81 19.88 -27.51
C PRO A 590 -9.07 19.55 -26.20
N ALA A 591 -9.51 20.18 -25.10
CA ALA A 591 -8.99 19.95 -23.73
C ALA A 591 -7.45 20.09 -23.61
N ASP A 592 -6.92 21.13 -24.24
CA ASP A 592 -5.50 21.56 -24.25
C ASP A 592 -4.48 20.55 -24.84
N LEU A 593 -4.92 19.32 -25.16
CA LEU A 593 -4.16 18.24 -25.79
C LEU A 593 -3.56 18.66 -27.15
N PRO A 594 -2.25 18.86 -27.30
CA PRO A 594 -1.57 19.30 -28.51
C PRO A 594 -1.44 18.17 -29.54
N LEU A 595 -2.35 17.20 -29.55
CA LEU A 595 -2.47 16.30 -30.67
C LEU A 595 -3.28 17.00 -31.77
N SER A 596 -2.79 16.90 -32.99
CA SER A 596 -3.35 17.54 -34.17
C SER A 596 -3.50 16.51 -35.28
N LEU A 597 -4.71 16.45 -35.86
CA LEU A 597 -5.02 15.65 -37.05
C LEU A 597 -4.88 16.54 -38.28
N GLY A 598 -3.83 16.34 -39.06
CA GLY A 598 -3.66 16.97 -40.37
C GLY A 598 -4.26 16.14 -41.50
N PHE A 599 -4.72 16.80 -42.56
CA PHE A 599 -4.98 16.22 -43.88
C PHE A 599 -4.48 17.18 -44.97
N GLY A 600 -3.78 16.68 -45.98
CA GLY A 600 -3.17 17.55 -46.99
C GLY A 600 -2.37 16.84 -48.07
N VAL A 601 -1.62 17.65 -48.82
CA VAL A 601 -0.74 17.23 -49.92
C VAL A 601 0.67 17.77 -49.70
N GLN A 602 1.68 16.95 -50.00
CA GLN A 602 3.09 17.31 -49.85
C GLN A 602 3.94 16.59 -50.91
N ASP A 603 4.84 17.32 -51.57
CA ASP A 603 5.95 16.67 -52.27
C ASP A 603 6.87 16.08 -51.19
N GLY A 604 6.90 14.75 -51.07
CA GLY A 604 7.58 14.09 -49.94
C GLY A 604 9.09 14.37 -49.91
N PRO A 605 9.71 14.45 -48.72
CA PRO A 605 11.16 14.60 -48.62
C PRO A 605 11.85 13.48 -49.39
N TYR A 606 12.93 13.85 -50.09
CA TYR A 606 13.76 12.91 -50.85
C TYR A 606 14.25 11.78 -49.94
N LEU A 607 14.74 12.10 -48.73
CA LEU A 607 15.11 11.11 -47.71
C LEU A 607 13.88 10.40 -47.14
N ARG A 608 13.94 9.07 -47.07
CA ARG A 608 12.90 8.26 -46.41
C ARG A 608 13.34 7.53 -45.15
N LYS A 609 14.61 7.10 -45.06
CA LYS A 609 15.05 6.18 -43.99
C LYS A 609 16.55 6.27 -43.66
N ILE A 610 16.86 6.01 -42.38
CA ILE A 610 18.17 6.02 -41.70
C ILE A 610 18.15 4.93 -40.56
N SER A 611 19.26 4.25 -40.18
CA SER A 611 19.39 3.24 -39.06
C SER A 611 20.83 2.74 -38.63
N GLY A 612 21.56 1.94 -39.45
CA GLY A 612 22.91 1.28 -39.28
C GLY A 612 24.04 1.23 -40.39
N THR A 613 23.82 1.36 -41.74
CA THR A 613 24.79 1.36 -42.89
C THR A 613 24.41 2.11 -44.25
N GLY A 614 23.53 3.14 -44.34
CA GLY A 614 23.21 3.81 -45.66
C GLY A 614 22.11 4.90 -45.70
N THR A 615 21.52 5.18 -46.87
CA THR A 615 20.28 6.01 -47.07
C THR A 615 19.38 5.46 -48.17
N GLU A 616 18.08 5.77 -48.11
CA GLU A 616 17.08 5.50 -49.17
C GLU A 616 16.43 6.81 -49.63
N SER A 617 16.38 7.08 -50.95
CA SER A 617 15.79 8.33 -51.47
C SER A 617 14.97 8.22 -52.76
N TRP A 618 13.74 8.77 -52.72
CA TRP A 618 12.80 8.79 -53.86
C TRP A 618 11.80 9.95 -53.73
N ARG A 619 11.54 10.69 -54.82
CA ARG A 619 10.53 11.77 -54.86
C ARG A 619 9.13 11.23 -55.24
N GLY A 620 8.10 11.72 -54.55
CA GLY A 620 6.71 11.44 -54.89
C GLY A 620 5.73 12.41 -54.23
N LYS A 621 4.54 12.56 -54.82
CA LYS A 621 3.47 13.41 -54.29
C LYS A 621 2.59 12.63 -53.33
N ARG A 622 2.61 13.04 -52.06
CA ARG A 622 1.90 12.39 -50.95
C ARG A 622 0.58 13.09 -50.70
N TRP A 623 -0.51 12.32 -50.66
CA TRP A 623 -1.83 12.74 -50.21
C TRP A 623 -2.17 11.94 -48.96
N GLY A 624 -2.39 12.59 -47.82
CA GLY A 624 -2.51 11.83 -46.58
C GLY A 624 -2.88 12.63 -45.34
N PHE A 625 -2.98 11.87 -44.26
CA PHE A 625 -3.30 12.33 -42.91
C PHE A 625 -2.06 12.21 -42.01
N PHE A 626 -1.98 13.03 -40.97
CA PHE A 626 -1.07 12.78 -39.86
C PHE A 626 -1.75 12.98 -38.51
N LEU A 627 -1.35 12.19 -37.52
CA LEU A 627 -1.66 12.42 -36.11
C LEU A 627 -0.35 12.75 -35.39
N ALA A 628 -0.21 14.01 -34.99
CA ALA A 628 1.07 14.56 -34.55
C ALA A 628 0.96 15.48 -33.34
N VAL A 629 2.06 15.56 -32.58
CA VAL A 629 2.27 16.57 -31.54
C VAL A 629 2.51 17.91 -32.21
N ASP A 630 1.67 18.87 -31.89
CA ASP A 630 1.72 20.27 -32.31
C ASP A 630 2.81 21.00 -31.50
N ILE A 631 3.86 21.46 -32.19
CA ILE A 631 5.01 22.16 -31.60
C ILE A 631 5.11 23.56 -32.21
N PRO A 632 4.46 24.58 -31.63
CA PRO A 632 4.69 25.98 -31.95
C PRO A 632 6.15 26.36 -31.66
N MET A 633 6.94 26.61 -32.70
CA MET A 633 8.36 26.98 -32.57
C MET A 633 8.50 28.45 -32.19
N PHE A 634 7.70 29.33 -32.81
CA PHE A 634 7.48 30.69 -32.33
C PHE A 634 6.20 31.30 -32.92
N ASN A 635 5.53 32.14 -32.12
CA ASN A 635 4.36 32.90 -32.57
C ASN A 635 4.79 34.19 -33.27
N ILE A 636 4.20 34.47 -34.43
CA ILE A 636 4.33 35.72 -35.18
C ILE A 636 3.18 36.68 -34.82
N PHE A 637 1.98 36.14 -34.60
CA PHE A 637 0.78 36.90 -34.23
C PHE A 637 -0.17 36.06 -33.36
N SER A 638 -0.87 36.70 -32.42
CA SER A 638 -1.96 36.08 -31.67
C SER A 638 -3.02 37.12 -31.28
N GLY A 639 -4.24 36.95 -31.78
CA GLY A 639 -5.39 37.79 -31.48
C GLY A 639 -6.09 37.34 -30.20
N THR A 640 -6.26 38.25 -29.26
CA THR A 640 -6.98 37.97 -28.01
C THR A 640 -8.48 37.79 -28.27
N ARG A 641 -9.06 36.76 -27.65
CA ARG A 641 -10.50 36.48 -27.68
C ARG A 641 -11.10 36.94 -26.36
N LYS A 642 -11.88 38.02 -26.37
CA LYS A 642 -12.68 38.41 -25.20
C LYS A 642 -13.70 37.31 -24.91
N TYR A 643 -13.54 36.62 -23.78
CA TYR A 643 -14.59 35.76 -23.24
C TYR A 643 -15.77 36.62 -22.75
N LYS A 644 -16.96 36.04 -22.86
CA LYS A 644 -18.14 36.35 -22.04
C LYS A 644 -18.41 35.14 -21.15
#